data_AF-A0A349LV13-F1
#
_entry.id   AF-A0A349LV13-F1
#
_cell.length_a   1.000
_cell.length_b   1.000
_cell.length_c   1.000
_cell.angle_alpha   90.00
_cell.angle_beta   90.00
_cell.angle_gamma   90.00
#
_symmetry.space_group_name_H-M   'P 1'
#
loop_
_entity.id
_entity.type
_entity.pdbx_description
1 polymer ?
#
loop_
_entity_poly.entity_id
_entity_poly.type
_entity_poly.pdbx_seq_one_letter_code
_entity_poly.pdbx_strand_id
1 'polypeptide(L)'
;MNKILCGMLAMVALFSTAAQAVDPTCDTSWSKTSTTWTCSGNGKITFSSGTSFVPTSSLTLIAANGIVVSNNTVGSSSISVNLQTNYGDITASATSQIFGNLTSSSGAITLSGTSVTGNLTTNGTISLTGGTITGNVTSNNQGITTNGTSVTGTVTANGNINLTGGTFGGKVTSTSNTVTANGSTFQNGITARSGISITGGTINGALLMTARNQVTLTNVTMPTGSISGASSVTVDNSDLGSASSNVNITTDSNDIRIQNGSVVYGNLDAAINSNGTVYVSGGSAVYGVCRPQTSPANACNATPPASVDHYELSFASPGVTCEAEPITIKACSNSSCSTLYTGTTSVTLTANNGGSLSASTVSLSSGSGTTYLRLTSAGSSTLALGSVSPTASNALVCKNGGVSGSCAVTFNDTGLRFVAADGVSAIPNQVAGQSYTAKLRAVQTNTTTGACQARVSGSRAVNLGFRCVNPSSCISGQALTVNGSNVTGSSAAGTVSYTPVTLTFDASGTASLPLSYSDVGQLSLLGALSLTASGNEPAITLTAASSSFVVKPYALQIASVSAGTVSNPGTTSGSPGFTSAGSNLTVDVLSTNAQGAATPNFGKESTAESISVSLASLVYPTGGSLSSSDLVNSGSFSAVSGSAGRFRNNAISYRNVGSITLQAGLTDSDYLGAGDVANKPASGTIGRFYPANFVLASSSHSPLCGTFSYMGQAGALLSFTVQAVNTQGAVVSNYQSSGYSGVASLSVVAEDTAGTVNLGSRFSGLTTPSWVAGQYQFSASSVSFSRASSVDGPYAQLQAGLKVATEQDSRDFLSSAKTMNAATSSNCSSTNSCDALALGATVVYRYGRLRLEQAYGDETKALPVVLKAEYYDGNQFSLNSLDSCSTVAPSSLSATGSPTLTVSGTTGVLSAGENATNSLVLSAPNQTGSWLLRYSAPSYLQYNWDTAASGDEDPTAEALFGRYRGNDRLIFQREQ
;
A
#
# COMPACT_ATOMS: atom_id res chain seq x y z
N MET A 1 44.35 -27.53 -14.49
CA MET A 1 44.40 -26.26 -15.23
C MET A 1 44.73 -25.15 -14.25
N ASN A 2 46.03 -25.08 -13.93
CA ASN A 2 46.69 -23.89 -13.40
C ASN A 2 47.24 -23.14 -14.62
N LYS A 3 47.28 -21.80 -14.55
CA LYS A 3 47.60 -20.82 -15.62
C LYS A 3 46.40 -20.41 -16.46
N ILE A 4 45.68 -19.37 -16.02
CA ILE A 4 45.20 -18.18 -16.77
C ILE A 4 44.58 -17.25 -15.69
N LEU A 5 45.35 -16.96 -14.63
CA LEU A 5 44.98 -16.00 -13.60
C LEU A 5 46.14 -15.01 -13.42
N CYS A 6 46.57 -14.41 -14.53
CA CYS A 6 47.56 -13.32 -14.54
C CYS A 6 47.43 -12.41 -15.78
N GLY A 7 46.29 -12.44 -16.50
CA GLY A 7 46.11 -11.74 -17.77
C GLY A 7 44.92 -10.78 -17.84
N MET A 8 44.23 -10.53 -16.72
CA MET A 8 42.98 -9.74 -16.71
C MET A 8 42.99 -8.59 -15.69
N LEU A 9 44.18 -8.09 -15.36
CA LEU A 9 44.39 -6.85 -14.61
C LEU A 9 45.22 -5.81 -15.40
N ALA A 10 45.38 -6.01 -16.71
CA ALA A 10 46.14 -5.13 -17.59
C ALA A 10 45.46 -4.98 -18.95
N MET A 11 44.18 -4.56 -18.96
CA MET A 11 43.54 -4.04 -20.19
C MET A 11 42.32 -3.14 -19.90
N VAL A 12 42.39 -2.31 -18.85
CA VAL A 12 41.56 -1.10 -18.69
C VAL A 12 42.47 0.10 -18.39
N ALA A 13 43.57 0.18 -19.14
CA ALA A 13 44.49 1.29 -19.10
C ALA A 13 45.03 1.48 -20.51
N LEU A 14 44.17 1.92 -21.42
CA LEU A 14 44.50 2.50 -22.73
C LEU A 14 43.19 3.04 -23.33
N PHE A 15 42.90 4.29 -22.97
CA PHE A 15 42.04 5.31 -23.58
C PHE A 15 41.42 6.21 -22.48
N SER A 16 42.26 6.73 -21.59
CA SER A 16 41.95 7.97 -20.87
C SER A 16 43.04 8.98 -21.22
N THR A 17 43.00 9.52 -22.43
CA THR A 17 43.53 10.87 -22.63
C THR A 17 42.72 11.75 -21.69
N ALA A 18 43.34 12.22 -20.60
CA ALA A 18 42.73 13.19 -19.72
C ALA A 18 42.24 14.36 -20.58
N ALA A 19 40.92 14.45 -20.78
CA ALA A 19 40.32 15.52 -21.53
C ALA A 19 40.68 16.81 -20.80
N GLN A 20 41.40 17.73 -21.47
CA GLN A 20 41.73 19.01 -20.88
C GLN A 20 40.42 19.71 -20.48
N ALA A 21 40.39 20.27 -19.27
CA ALA A 21 39.32 21.13 -18.83
C ALA A 21 39.39 22.43 -19.65
N VAL A 22 38.50 22.58 -20.61
CA VAL A 22 38.50 23.72 -21.54
C VAL A 22 37.14 24.40 -21.49
N ASP A 23 37.14 25.69 -21.16
CA ASP A 23 35.95 26.54 -21.24
C ASP A 23 35.38 26.52 -22.67
N PRO A 24 34.05 26.44 -22.85
CA PRO A 24 33.46 26.55 -24.18
C PRO A 24 33.69 27.94 -24.78
N THR A 25 33.75 28.01 -26.11
CA THR A 25 33.89 29.27 -26.83
C THR A 25 32.52 29.91 -27.08
N CYS A 26 32.43 31.22 -26.89
CA CYS A 26 31.34 32.06 -27.38
C CYS A 26 31.89 32.85 -28.57
N ASP A 27 31.23 32.79 -29.73
CA ASP A 27 31.67 33.47 -30.97
C ASP A 27 31.52 35.01 -30.94
N THR A 28 30.94 35.54 -29.87
CA THR A 28 30.74 36.95 -29.60
C THR A 28 31.40 37.33 -28.27
N SER A 29 30.64 37.50 -27.19
CA SER A 29 31.16 37.85 -25.86
C SER A 29 30.35 37.22 -24.73
N TRP A 30 31.06 36.86 -23.64
CA TRP A 30 30.48 36.26 -22.45
C TRP A 30 30.00 37.31 -21.43
N SER A 31 28.82 37.09 -20.86
CA SER A 31 28.39 37.66 -19.58
C SER A 31 28.28 36.52 -18.55
N LYS A 32 29.13 36.51 -17.52
CA LYS A 32 29.26 35.39 -16.57
C LYS A 32 28.82 35.79 -15.15
N THR A 33 27.98 34.96 -14.54
CA THR A 33 27.67 34.93 -13.10
C THR A 33 28.08 33.58 -12.50
N SER A 34 27.94 33.39 -11.19
CA SER A 34 28.27 32.12 -10.53
C SER A 34 27.39 30.94 -10.96
N THR A 35 26.17 31.21 -11.45
CA THR A 35 25.18 30.18 -11.82
C THR A 35 24.77 30.22 -13.29
N THR A 36 25.10 31.29 -14.03
CA THR A 36 24.70 31.47 -15.43
C THR A 36 25.78 32.13 -16.26
N TRP A 37 26.12 31.55 -17.41
CA TRP A 37 26.98 32.18 -18.43
C TRP A 37 26.17 32.39 -19.71
N THR A 38 26.08 33.63 -20.17
CA THR A 38 25.33 34.03 -21.36
C THR A 38 26.27 34.47 -22.46
N CYS A 39 26.21 33.81 -23.62
CA CYS A 39 26.84 34.24 -24.86
C CYS A 39 25.93 35.30 -25.50
N SER A 40 26.32 36.56 -25.36
CA SER A 40 25.49 37.73 -25.68
C SER A 40 25.49 38.05 -27.19
N GLY A 41 24.78 39.10 -27.63
CA GLY A 41 24.90 39.59 -29.02
C GLY A 41 24.49 38.58 -30.10
N ASN A 42 23.50 37.72 -29.84
CA ASN A 42 23.08 36.64 -30.73
C ASN A 42 24.15 35.55 -30.97
N GLY A 43 25.05 35.34 -30.01
CA GLY A 43 26.14 34.40 -30.16
C GLY A 43 25.75 32.92 -30.09
N LYS A 44 26.70 32.08 -30.51
CA LYS A 44 26.70 30.62 -30.51
C LYS A 44 27.80 30.10 -29.59
N ILE A 45 27.49 29.04 -28.84
CA ILE A 45 28.48 28.36 -27.99
C ILE A 45 29.00 27.10 -28.69
N THR A 46 30.32 26.92 -28.71
CA THR A 46 30.95 25.71 -29.27
C THR A 46 31.93 25.11 -28.27
N PHE A 47 31.85 23.80 -28.06
CA PHE A 47 32.84 23.05 -27.29
C PHE A 47 33.91 22.50 -28.24
N SER A 48 35.18 22.68 -27.90
CA SER A 48 36.29 22.09 -28.64
C SER A 48 36.22 20.56 -28.53
N SER A 49 36.30 19.83 -29.65
CA SER A 49 36.11 18.38 -29.63
C SER A 49 37.15 17.65 -28.77
N GLY A 50 36.71 16.64 -28.00
CA GLY A 50 37.58 15.82 -27.15
C GLY A 50 37.90 16.42 -25.77
N THR A 51 37.34 17.58 -25.43
CA THR A 51 37.56 18.24 -24.14
C THR A 51 36.46 17.93 -23.11
N SER A 52 36.74 18.23 -21.84
CA SER A 52 35.74 18.17 -20.76
C SER A 52 35.50 19.57 -20.20
N PHE A 53 34.26 19.83 -19.78
CA PHE A 53 33.86 21.05 -19.09
C PHE A 53 33.07 20.70 -17.84
N VAL A 54 33.70 20.84 -16.67
CA VAL A 54 33.09 20.58 -15.35
C VAL A 54 33.32 21.81 -14.47
N PRO A 55 32.33 22.72 -14.32
CA PRO A 55 32.47 23.90 -13.47
C PRO A 55 32.52 23.51 -11.98
N THR A 56 32.86 24.46 -11.10
CA THR A 56 32.96 24.21 -9.64
C THR A 56 31.59 24.02 -8.95
N SER A 57 30.51 24.49 -9.58
CA SER A 57 29.12 24.32 -9.16
C SER A 57 28.22 24.22 -10.39
N SER A 58 26.99 23.74 -10.21
CA SER A 58 26.01 23.67 -11.29
C SER A 58 25.81 25.02 -11.99
N LEU A 59 25.67 24.99 -13.32
CA LEU A 59 25.72 26.16 -14.19
C LEU A 59 24.67 26.06 -15.32
N THR A 60 24.15 27.19 -15.79
CA THR A 60 23.39 27.27 -17.05
C THR A 60 24.17 28.06 -18.10
N LEU A 61 24.37 27.48 -19.28
CA LEU A 61 24.93 28.12 -20.46
C LEU A 61 23.80 28.58 -21.38
N ILE A 62 23.76 29.86 -21.73
CA ILE A 62 22.70 30.47 -22.55
C ILE A 62 23.29 31.04 -23.84
N ALA A 63 22.74 30.69 -25.01
CA ALA A 63 23.12 31.24 -26.32
C ALA A 63 21.91 31.42 -27.24
N ALA A 64 21.80 32.55 -27.94
CA ALA A 64 20.65 32.73 -28.83
C ALA A 64 20.72 31.86 -30.09
N ASN A 65 21.92 31.72 -30.68
CA ASN A 65 22.18 31.15 -32.00
C ASN A 65 22.77 29.73 -31.97
N GLY A 66 22.51 28.99 -30.90
CA GLY A 66 22.76 27.55 -30.83
C GLY A 66 23.95 27.15 -29.95
N ILE A 67 24.03 25.86 -29.67
CA ILE A 67 25.08 25.23 -28.88
C ILE A 67 25.54 23.95 -29.59
N VAL A 68 26.84 23.77 -29.78
CA VAL A 68 27.43 22.59 -30.44
C VAL A 68 28.37 21.87 -29.50
N VAL A 69 28.11 20.58 -29.28
CA VAL A 69 28.89 19.65 -28.46
C VAL A 69 29.35 18.49 -29.35
N SER A 70 30.62 18.09 -29.30
CA SER A 70 31.13 16.99 -30.13
C SER A 70 32.26 16.26 -29.43
N ASN A 71 32.04 14.99 -29.09
CA ASN A 71 32.97 14.17 -28.31
C ASN A 71 33.43 14.84 -27.00
N ASN A 72 32.48 15.40 -26.23
CA ASN A 72 32.79 16.12 -24.99
C ASN A 72 32.16 15.46 -23.76
N THR A 73 32.72 15.75 -22.58
CA THR A 73 32.04 15.51 -21.29
C THR A 73 31.69 16.86 -20.65
N VAL A 74 30.39 17.16 -20.53
CA VAL A 74 29.86 18.44 -20.04
C VAL A 74 29.12 18.18 -18.71
N GLY A 75 29.69 18.63 -17.59
CA GLY A 75 29.21 18.36 -16.23
C GLY A 75 29.67 17.00 -15.67
N SER A 76 29.10 16.61 -14.53
CA SER A 76 29.33 15.33 -13.85
C SER A 76 28.07 14.86 -13.11
N SER A 77 28.12 13.67 -12.49
CA SER A 77 27.01 13.15 -11.67
C SER A 77 26.65 14.04 -10.46
N SER A 78 27.55 14.91 -10.01
CA SER A 78 27.33 15.85 -8.91
C SER A 78 27.15 17.31 -9.36
N ILE A 79 27.50 17.63 -10.61
CA ILE A 79 27.52 19.00 -11.13
C ILE A 79 26.78 19.05 -12.47
N SER A 80 25.62 19.68 -12.49
CA SER A 80 24.79 19.81 -13.69
C SER A 80 25.12 21.08 -14.48
N VAL A 81 25.32 20.94 -15.79
CA VAL A 81 25.46 22.04 -16.76
C VAL A 81 24.26 22.03 -17.69
N ASN A 82 23.33 22.97 -17.49
CA ASN A 82 22.18 23.14 -18.37
C ASN A 82 22.58 23.91 -19.63
N LEU A 83 22.08 23.50 -20.79
CA LEU A 83 22.30 24.14 -22.09
C LEU A 83 20.99 24.76 -22.56
N GLN A 84 20.97 26.07 -22.77
CA GLN A 84 19.76 26.81 -23.13
C GLN A 84 19.97 27.64 -24.40
N THR A 85 19.03 27.53 -25.35
CA THR A 85 19.00 28.41 -26.53
C THR A 85 17.66 29.10 -26.76
N ASN A 86 17.70 30.23 -27.47
CA ASN A 86 16.49 30.94 -27.87
C ASN A 86 15.95 30.37 -29.18
N TYR A 87 16.69 30.51 -30.28
CA TYR A 87 16.21 30.08 -31.60
C TYR A 87 17.18 29.16 -32.35
N GLY A 88 18.46 29.14 -32.00
CA GLY A 88 19.43 28.23 -32.59
C GLY A 88 19.37 26.82 -32.01
N ASP A 89 19.81 25.86 -32.80
CA ASP A 89 19.77 24.44 -32.45
C ASP A 89 20.78 24.07 -31.35
N ILE A 90 20.43 23.05 -30.57
CA ILE A 90 21.39 22.34 -29.72
C ILE A 90 21.77 21.06 -30.44
N THR A 91 23.04 20.93 -30.84
CA THR A 91 23.55 19.72 -31.46
C THR A 91 24.61 19.07 -30.59
N ALA A 92 24.50 17.75 -30.39
CA ALA A 92 25.53 16.95 -29.76
C ALA A 92 25.85 15.72 -30.60
N SER A 93 27.11 15.43 -30.83
CA SER A 93 27.53 14.30 -31.67
C SER A 93 28.69 13.52 -31.05
N ALA A 94 29.02 12.38 -31.69
CA ALA A 94 29.97 11.40 -31.19
C ALA A 94 29.59 10.88 -29.78
N THR A 95 30.51 10.23 -29.07
CA THR A 95 30.29 9.66 -27.73
C THR A 95 30.29 10.74 -26.63
N SER A 96 29.53 11.83 -26.82
CA SER A 96 29.43 12.91 -25.84
C SER A 96 28.62 12.49 -24.60
N GLN A 97 28.97 13.06 -23.44
CA GLN A 97 28.24 12.92 -22.18
C GLN A 97 27.85 14.30 -21.66
N ILE A 98 26.56 14.51 -21.37
CA ILE A 98 26.04 15.77 -20.85
C ILE A 98 25.27 15.49 -19.55
N PHE A 99 25.65 16.14 -18.47
CA PHE A 99 24.94 16.10 -17.19
C PHE A 99 24.22 17.45 -17.03
N GLY A 100 22.92 17.49 -17.26
CA GLY A 100 22.11 18.72 -17.22
C GLY A 100 21.02 18.76 -18.28
N ASN A 101 20.11 19.73 -18.15
CA ASN A 101 18.97 19.88 -19.05
C ASN A 101 19.36 20.58 -20.36
N LEU A 102 18.78 20.17 -21.48
CA LEU A 102 18.90 20.81 -22.78
C LEU A 102 17.55 21.48 -23.11
N THR A 103 17.54 22.81 -23.21
CA THR A 103 16.32 23.60 -23.45
C THR A 103 16.48 24.51 -24.66
N SER A 104 15.54 24.51 -25.59
CA SER A 104 15.50 25.49 -26.68
C SER A 104 14.12 26.12 -26.84
N SER A 105 14.03 27.44 -26.99
CA SER A 105 12.72 28.09 -27.17
C SER A 105 12.13 27.85 -28.57
N SER A 106 12.92 27.59 -29.60
CA SER A 106 12.41 27.20 -30.93
C SER A 106 13.36 26.36 -31.79
N GLY A 107 14.64 26.25 -31.41
CA GLY A 107 15.63 25.46 -32.15
C GLY A 107 15.42 23.96 -31.99
N ALA A 108 15.91 23.18 -32.95
CA ALA A 108 15.92 21.73 -32.85
C ALA A 108 16.93 21.24 -31.81
N ILE A 109 16.68 20.07 -31.22
CA ILE A 109 17.67 19.33 -30.44
C ILE A 109 18.05 18.08 -31.22
N THR A 110 19.30 18.02 -31.70
CA THR A 110 19.79 16.88 -32.51
C THR A 110 20.97 16.21 -31.81
N LEU A 111 20.77 14.98 -31.34
CA LEU A 111 21.79 14.21 -30.61
C LEU A 111 22.15 12.92 -31.36
N SER A 112 23.45 12.65 -31.53
CA SER A 112 23.95 11.43 -32.17
C SER A 112 25.05 10.79 -31.33
N GLY A 113 24.83 9.58 -30.82
CA GLY A 113 25.76 8.83 -29.96
C GLY A 113 25.94 9.43 -28.55
N THR A 114 25.13 10.42 -28.19
CA THR A 114 25.29 11.21 -26.97
C THR A 114 24.48 10.63 -25.81
N SER A 115 25.06 10.63 -24.60
CA SER A 115 24.34 10.32 -23.37
C SER A 115 24.03 11.59 -22.59
N VAL A 116 22.77 11.77 -22.17
CA VAL A 116 22.30 12.92 -21.40
C VAL A 116 21.71 12.44 -20.08
N THR A 117 22.19 12.98 -18.96
CA THR A 117 21.54 12.86 -17.64
C THR A 117 20.83 14.18 -17.35
N GLY A 118 19.57 14.28 -17.76
CA GLY A 118 18.80 15.52 -17.73
C GLY A 118 17.67 15.53 -18.75
N ASN A 119 16.78 16.52 -18.66
CA ASN A 119 15.62 16.66 -19.52
C ASN A 119 15.97 17.36 -20.84
N LEU A 120 15.30 16.98 -21.92
CA LEU A 120 15.32 17.67 -23.21
C LEU A 120 13.98 18.37 -23.40
N THR A 121 13.97 19.66 -23.68
CA THR A 121 12.74 20.42 -23.90
C THR A 121 12.91 21.43 -25.03
N THR A 122 12.06 21.38 -26.04
CA THR A 122 12.04 22.41 -27.09
C THR A 122 10.66 22.62 -27.71
N ASN A 123 10.42 23.78 -28.32
CA ASN A 123 9.32 23.95 -29.27
C ASN A 123 9.68 23.47 -30.71
N GLY A 124 10.96 23.21 -30.99
CA GLY A 124 11.45 22.64 -32.26
C GLY A 124 11.39 21.11 -32.30
N THR A 125 11.95 20.51 -33.36
CA THR A 125 12.04 19.05 -33.48
C THR A 125 13.11 18.46 -32.56
N ILE A 126 12.94 17.21 -32.15
CA ILE A 126 14.00 16.44 -31.46
C ILE A 126 14.38 15.24 -32.31
N SER A 127 15.66 15.09 -32.63
CA SER A 127 16.20 13.98 -33.42
C SER A 127 17.32 13.29 -32.65
N LEU A 128 17.12 12.03 -32.26
CA LEU A 128 18.05 11.24 -31.45
C LEU A 128 18.53 10.01 -32.24
N THR A 129 19.84 9.77 -32.30
CA THR A 129 20.40 8.56 -32.94
C THR A 129 21.43 7.93 -32.04
N GLY A 130 21.19 6.71 -31.55
CA GLY A 130 22.01 6.05 -30.53
C GLY A 130 22.01 6.79 -29.18
N GLY A 131 22.87 6.37 -28.26
CA GLY A 131 23.03 7.02 -26.95
C GLY A 131 21.89 6.74 -25.95
N THR A 132 21.93 7.43 -24.82
CA THR A 132 21.00 7.24 -23.70
C THR A 132 20.52 8.56 -23.12
N ILE A 133 19.23 8.70 -22.83
CA ILE A 133 18.66 9.86 -22.14
C ILE A 133 18.08 9.42 -20.81
N THR A 134 18.70 9.86 -19.72
CA THR A 134 18.22 9.67 -18.35
C THR A 134 17.46 10.92 -17.92
N GLY A 135 16.27 11.10 -18.48
CA GLY A 135 15.39 12.26 -18.27
C GLY A 135 14.22 12.27 -19.24
N ASN A 136 13.33 13.26 -19.11
CA ASN A 136 12.16 13.42 -19.98
C ASN A 136 12.56 14.10 -21.30
N VAL A 137 11.91 13.71 -22.39
CA VAL A 137 12.10 14.28 -23.73
C VAL A 137 10.81 14.91 -24.19
N THR A 138 10.79 16.24 -24.36
CA THR A 138 9.57 17.00 -24.67
C THR A 138 9.75 17.91 -25.89
N SER A 139 8.97 17.70 -26.94
CA SER A 139 8.77 18.66 -28.04
C SER A 139 7.36 19.26 -27.98
N ASN A 140 7.26 20.52 -27.59
CA ASN A 140 5.97 21.15 -27.30
C ASN A 140 5.11 21.42 -28.55
N ASN A 141 5.75 21.65 -29.72
CA ASN A 141 5.02 22.01 -30.95
C ASN A 141 5.31 21.06 -32.12
N GLN A 142 6.48 20.40 -32.17
CA GLN A 142 6.89 19.57 -33.30
C GLN A 142 7.02 18.09 -32.93
N GLY A 143 7.63 17.30 -33.80
CA GLY A 143 7.79 15.84 -33.64
C GLY A 143 9.11 15.43 -32.99
N ILE A 144 9.16 14.16 -32.59
CA ILE A 144 10.34 13.48 -32.04
C ILE A 144 10.68 12.29 -32.93
N THR A 145 11.94 12.18 -33.35
CA THR A 145 12.45 11.02 -34.09
C THR A 145 13.60 10.39 -33.31
N THR A 146 13.58 9.06 -33.14
CA THR A 146 14.68 8.33 -32.49
C THR A 146 15.13 7.13 -33.33
N ASN A 147 16.42 6.84 -33.37
CA ASN A 147 16.99 5.64 -33.99
C ASN A 147 18.03 4.99 -33.07
N GLY A 148 17.67 3.91 -32.38
CA GLY A 148 18.55 3.15 -31.48
C GLY A 148 18.85 3.85 -30.14
N THR A 149 18.15 4.94 -29.81
CA THR A 149 18.30 5.67 -28.55
C THR A 149 17.46 5.05 -27.45
N SER A 150 17.99 4.95 -26.23
CA SER A 150 17.20 4.57 -25.05
C SER A 150 16.86 5.79 -24.20
N VAL A 151 15.61 5.90 -23.74
CA VAL A 151 15.11 7.00 -22.90
C VAL A 151 14.47 6.42 -21.65
N THR A 152 14.92 6.78 -20.46
CA THR A 152 14.33 6.26 -19.22
C THR A 152 13.11 7.07 -18.75
N GLY A 153 13.05 8.37 -19.06
CA GLY A 153 11.92 9.24 -18.76
C GLY A 153 10.80 9.17 -19.80
N THR A 154 9.82 10.08 -19.68
CA THR A 154 8.70 10.16 -20.63
C THR A 154 9.13 10.79 -21.95
N VAL A 155 8.52 10.37 -23.07
CA VAL A 155 8.69 11.00 -24.37
C VAL A 155 7.37 11.65 -24.78
N THR A 156 7.34 12.97 -24.90
CA THR A 156 6.12 13.74 -25.17
C THR A 156 6.31 14.66 -26.36
N ALA A 157 5.42 14.59 -27.36
CA ALA A 157 5.43 15.48 -28.50
C ALA A 157 4.03 15.99 -28.83
N ASN A 158 3.91 17.21 -29.36
CA ASN A 158 2.69 17.62 -30.03
C ASN A 158 2.60 17.05 -31.45
N GLY A 159 3.75 16.90 -32.12
CA GLY A 159 3.88 16.32 -33.47
C GLY A 159 3.96 14.79 -33.49
N ASN A 160 4.29 14.26 -34.67
CA ASN A 160 4.53 12.82 -34.88
C ASN A 160 5.71 12.35 -34.03
N ILE A 161 5.60 11.16 -33.47
CA ILE A 161 6.70 10.47 -32.79
C ILE A 161 7.08 9.25 -33.64
N ASN A 162 8.32 9.21 -34.13
CA ASN A 162 8.85 8.13 -34.96
C ASN A 162 10.03 7.44 -34.26
N LEU A 163 9.86 6.20 -33.85
CA LEU A 163 10.83 5.46 -33.04
C LEU A 163 11.33 4.23 -33.79
N THR A 164 12.64 4.08 -33.95
CA THR A 164 13.25 2.87 -34.53
C THR A 164 14.25 2.32 -33.53
N GLY A 165 14.10 1.07 -33.10
CA GLY A 165 14.93 0.46 -32.05
C GLY A 165 14.82 1.17 -30.69
N GLY A 166 15.74 0.87 -29.77
CA GLY A 166 15.82 1.52 -28.46
C GLY A 166 14.82 1.03 -27.42
N THR A 167 14.98 1.51 -26.19
CA THR A 167 14.11 1.21 -25.04
C THR A 167 13.54 2.49 -24.42
N PHE A 168 12.24 2.52 -24.18
CA PHE A 168 11.49 3.64 -23.61
C PHE A 168 10.93 3.24 -22.24
N GLY A 169 11.60 3.73 -21.21
CA GLY A 169 11.27 3.51 -19.81
C GLY A 169 9.99 4.23 -19.40
N GLY A 170 9.83 5.51 -19.76
CA GLY A 170 8.61 6.26 -19.48
C GLY A 170 7.53 6.07 -20.56
N LYS A 171 6.33 6.58 -20.27
CA LYS A 171 5.22 6.59 -21.21
C LYS A 171 5.53 7.48 -22.42
N VAL A 172 5.18 7.02 -23.62
CA VAL A 172 5.30 7.80 -24.86
C VAL A 172 3.97 8.45 -25.19
N THR A 173 3.93 9.75 -25.41
CA THR A 173 2.70 10.53 -25.61
C THR A 173 2.81 11.47 -26.81
N SER A 174 2.03 11.24 -27.87
CA SER A 174 1.74 12.26 -28.89
C SER A 174 0.40 12.90 -28.59
N THR A 175 0.38 14.19 -28.26
CA THR A 175 -0.87 14.87 -27.84
C THR A 175 -1.81 15.16 -29.01
N SER A 176 -1.29 15.30 -30.23
CA SER A 176 -2.08 15.72 -31.40
C SER A 176 -1.93 14.82 -32.63
N ASN A 177 -0.99 13.87 -32.63
CA ASN A 177 -0.49 13.25 -33.86
C ASN A 177 -0.29 11.73 -33.71
N THR A 178 0.42 11.11 -34.67
CA THR A 178 0.67 9.66 -34.71
C THR A 178 1.91 9.27 -33.92
N VAL A 179 1.92 8.03 -33.43
CA VAL A 179 3.12 7.35 -32.94
C VAL A 179 3.42 6.17 -33.87
N THR A 180 4.58 6.19 -34.52
CA THR A 180 5.08 5.09 -35.35
C THR A 180 6.31 4.48 -34.70
N ALA A 181 6.36 3.16 -34.54
CA ALA A 181 7.50 2.49 -33.94
C ALA A 181 7.95 1.25 -34.73
N ASN A 182 9.25 1.02 -34.81
CA ASN A 182 9.83 -0.15 -35.47
C ASN A 182 10.92 -0.81 -34.61
N GLY A 183 10.68 -2.02 -34.09
CA GLY A 183 11.65 -2.77 -33.30
C GLY A 183 12.01 -2.13 -31.95
N SER A 184 11.14 -1.27 -31.41
CA SER A 184 11.34 -0.55 -30.14
C SER A 184 10.74 -1.30 -28.95
N THR A 185 11.31 -1.11 -27.75
CA THR A 185 10.78 -1.67 -26.49
C THR A 185 10.15 -0.57 -25.63
N PHE A 186 8.92 -0.76 -25.16
CA PHE A 186 8.19 0.18 -24.30
C PHE A 186 7.91 -0.45 -22.93
N GLN A 187 8.14 0.28 -21.84
CA GLN A 187 7.89 -0.21 -20.48
C GLN A 187 6.59 0.32 -19.85
N ASN A 188 6.09 1.47 -20.30
CA ASN A 188 4.93 2.17 -19.70
C ASN A 188 3.86 2.58 -20.72
N GLY A 189 3.79 1.90 -21.86
CA GLY A 189 2.77 2.09 -22.88
C GLY A 189 2.87 3.39 -23.70
N ILE A 190 1.83 3.64 -24.50
CA ILE A 190 1.77 4.72 -25.50
C ILE A 190 0.41 5.42 -25.43
N THR A 191 0.39 6.72 -25.61
CA THR A 191 -0.82 7.51 -25.87
C THR A 191 -0.67 8.33 -27.14
N ALA A 192 -1.66 8.28 -28.03
CA ALA A 192 -1.65 9.04 -29.27
C ALA A 192 -3.06 9.57 -29.60
N ARG A 193 -3.14 10.53 -30.53
CA ARG A 193 -4.41 11.07 -31.01
C ARG A 193 -4.75 10.62 -32.43
N SER A 194 -3.79 10.63 -33.35
CA SER A 194 -4.04 10.44 -34.79
C SER A 194 -3.70 9.04 -35.31
N GLY A 195 -3.15 8.17 -34.47
CA GLY A 195 -2.95 6.75 -34.75
C GLY A 195 -1.73 6.18 -34.05
N ILE A 196 -1.71 4.85 -33.88
CA ILE A 196 -0.54 4.09 -33.40
C ILE A 196 -0.23 3.02 -34.45
N SER A 197 1.00 2.97 -34.94
CA SER A 197 1.46 1.95 -35.88
C SER A 197 2.80 1.38 -35.40
N ILE A 198 2.84 0.08 -35.09
CA ILE A 198 4.03 -0.56 -34.51
C ILE A 198 4.38 -1.82 -35.30
N THR A 199 5.63 -1.90 -35.73
CA THR A 199 6.19 -3.07 -36.41
C THR A 199 7.37 -3.63 -35.60
N GLY A 200 7.27 -4.85 -35.06
CA GLY A 200 8.35 -5.41 -34.25
C GLY A 200 8.42 -4.83 -32.83
N GLY A 201 9.23 -5.46 -31.98
CA GLY A 201 9.54 -4.97 -30.64
C GLY A 201 8.58 -5.46 -29.54
N THR A 202 8.74 -4.91 -28.34
CA THR A 202 8.02 -5.35 -27.14
C THR A 202 7.29 -4.20 -26.47
N ILE A 203 6.03 -4.41 -26.09
CA ILE A 203 5.20 -3.40 -25.42
C ILE A 203 4.76 -3.92 -24.05
N ASN A 204 5.20 -3.24 -22.99
CA ASN A 204 4.62 -3.36 -21.66
C ASN A 204 3.82 -2.09 -21.36
N GLY A 205 2.56 -2.25 -20.96
CA GLY A 205 1.66 -1.15 -20.61
C GLY A 205 0.62 -0.80 -21.67
N ALA A 206 -0.29 0.11 -21.35
CA ALA A 206 -1.47 0.39 -22.16
C ALA A 206 -1.18 1.20 -23.43
N LEU A 207 -1.85 0.85 -24.53
CA LEU A 207 -2.01 1.65 -25.74
C LEU A 207 -3.36 2.39 -25.65
N LEU A 208 -3.30 3.71 -25.56
CA LEU A 208 -4.48 4.56 -25.44
C LEU A 208 -4.57 5.53 -26.62
N MET A 209 -5.69 5.47 -27.33
CA MET A 209 -6.06 6.46 -28.33
C MET A 209 -6.97 7.51 -27.69
N THR A 210 -6.63 8.79 -27.85
CA THR A 210 -7.42 9.93 -27.30
C THR A 210 -8.47 10.46 -28.28
N ALA A 211 -8.46 9.94 -29.51
CA ALA A 211 -9.49 10.15 -30.52
C ALA A 211 -9.63 8.86 -31.34
N ARG A 212 -10.78 8.70 -31.99
CA ARG A 212 -11.16 7.51 -32.77
C ARG A 212 -10.30 7.36 -34.04
N ASN A 213 -9.05 6.95 -33.89
CA ASN A 213 -8.13 6.58 -34.97
C ASN A 213 -7.57 5.17 -34.76
N GLN A 214 -6.92 4.63 -35.78
CA GLN A 214 -6.52 3.23 -35.84
C GLN A 214 -5.28 2.92 -34.97
N VAL A 215 -5.26 1.71 -34.41
CA VAL A 215 -4.07 1.06 -33.87
C VAL A 215 -3.72 -0.15 -34.74
N THR A 216 -2.48 -0.23 -35.21
CA THR A 216 -1.97 -1.35 -36.02
C THR A 216 -0.71 -1.92 -35.37
N LEU A 217 -0.70 -3.23 -35.11
CA LEU A 217 0.42 -3.98 -34.56
C LEU A 217 0.83 -5.07 -35.54
N THR A 218 2.13 -5.15 -35.87
CA THR A 218 2.67 -6.16 -36.79
C THR A 218 3.97 -6.74 -36.24
N ASN A 219 4.11 -8.06 -36.11
CA ASN A 219 5.30 -8.70 -35.53
C ASN A 219 5.62 -8.23 -34.08
N VAL A 220 4.61 -7.88 -33.29
CA VAL A 220 4.78 -7.30 -31.94
C VAL A 220 4.59 -8.37 -30.86
N THR A 221 5.36 -8.27 -29.78
CA THR A 221 5.08 -8.98 -28.52
C THR A 221 4.58 -7.99 -27.46
N MET A 222 3.42 -8.21 -26.87
CA MET A 222 2.84 -7.36 -25.83
C MET A 222 2.47 -8.22 -24.61
N PRO A 223 3.39 -8.48 -23.67
CA PRO A 223 3.14 -9.39 -22.55
C PRO A 223 2.05 -8.91 -21.58
N THR A 224 1.93 -7.59 -21.41
CA THR A 224 0.99 -6.96 -20.47
C THR A 224 0.46 -5.64 -21.02
N GLY A 225 -0.75 -5.25 -20.63
CA GLY A 225 -1.34 -3.94 -20.97
C GLY A 225 -2.78 -4.04 -21.45
N SER A 226 -3.22 -3.03 -22.20
CA SER A 226 -4.55 -2.96 -22.80
C SER A 226 -4.53 -2.05 -24.02
N ILE A 227 -5.51 -2.19 -24.92
CA ILE A 227 -5.70 -1.31 -26.08
C ILE A 227 -7.11 -0.70 -25.97
N SER A 228 -7.21 0.63 -26.02
CA SER A 228 -8.49 1.34 -25.84
C SER A 228 -8.56 2.67 -26.58
N GLY A 229 -9.77 3.18 -26.80
CA GLY A 229 -10.07 4.47 -27.45
C GLY A 229 -9.88 4.50 -28.97
N ALA A 230 -9.51 3.36 -29.58
CA ALA A 230 -9.20 3.27 -31.01
C ALA A 230 -10.47 3.17 -31.87
N SER A 231 -10.42 3.64 -33.11
CA SER A 231 -11.51 3.43 -34.08
C SER A 231 -11.51 2.08 -34.76
N SER A 232 -10.39 1.37 -34.71
CA SER A 232 -10.23 -0.02 -35.13
C SER A 232 -8.87 -0.50 -34.62
N VAL A 233 -8.74 -1.81 -34.40
CA VAL A 233 -7.47 -2.42 -34.00
C VAL A 233 -7.14 -3.55 -34.97
N THR A 234 -5.93 -3.54 -35.52
CA THR A 234 -5.40 -4.64 -36.34
C THR A 234 -4.18 -5.23 -35.66
N VAL A 235 -4.20 -6.55 -35.44
CA VAL A 235 -3.12 -7.35 -34.86
C VAL A 235 -2.69 -8.39 -35.90
N ASP A 236 -1.46 -8.28 -36.38
CA ASP A 236 -0.92 -9.07 -37.48
C ASP A 236 0.38 -9.77 -37.06
N ASN A 237 0.45 -11.09 -37.18
CA ASN A 237 1.58 -11.93 -36.75
C ASN A 237 2.16 -11.51 -35.39
N SER A 238 1.31 -11.30 -34.37
CA SER A 238 1.71 -10.72 -33.08
C SER A 238 1.16 -11.52 -31.89
N ASP A 239 1.89 -11.48 -30.77
CA ASP A 239 1.55 -12.16 -29.51
C ASP A 239 1.19 -11.15 -28.42
N LEU A 240 -0.05 -11.17 -27.95
CA LEU A 240 -0.59 -10.25 -26.93
C LEU A 240 -1.05 -11.05 -25.70
N GLY A 241 -0.50 -10.73 -24.53
CA GLY A 241 -0.87 -11.32 -23.25
C GLY A 241 -0.39 -12.75 -23.03
N SER A 242 -0.85 -13.34 -21.94
CA SER A 242 -0.65 -14.74 -21.55
C SER A 242 -1.84 -15.22 -20.72
N ALA A 243 -1.92 -16.52 -20.43
CA ALA A 243 -2.96 -17.08 -19.56
C ALA A 243 -2.99 -16.46 -18.14
N SER A 244 -1.85 -15.94 -17.65
CA SER A 244 -1.73 -15.28 -16.35
C SER A 244 -1.84 -13.75 -16.41
N SER A 245 -1.85 -13.16 -17.60
CA SER A 245 -1.86 -11.70 -17.79
C SER A 245 -2.54 -11.33 -19.10
N ASN A 246 -3.80 -10.89 -19.00
CA ASN A 246 -4.63 -10.57 -20.14
C ASN A 246 -4.29 -9.19 -20.72
N VAL A 247 -4.36 -9.07 -22.04
CA VAL A 247 -4.37 -7.83 -22.80
C VAL A 247 -5.75 -7.64 -23.41
N ASN A 248 -6.57 -6.79 -22.78
CA ASN A 248 -7.90 -6.50 -23.28
C ASN A 248 -7.84 -5.46 -24.41
N ILE A 249 -8.66 -5.66 -25.44
CA ILE A 249 -8.76 -4.77 -26.60
C ILE A 249 -10.18 -4.24 -26.68
N THR A 250 -10.31 -2.91 -26.72
CA THR A 250 -11.58 -2.20 -26.86
C THR A 250 -11.49 -1.20 -27.99
N THR A 251 -12.51 -1.16 -28.85
CA THR A 251 -12.67 -0.11 -29.87
C THR A 251 -13.89 0.74 -29.58
N ASP A 252 -13.78 2.04 -29.88
CA ASP A 252 -14.86 3.03 -29.76
C ASP A 252 -15.71 3.12 -31.04
N SER A 253 -15.20 2.56 -32.14
CA SER A 253 -15.90 2.36 -33.41
C SER A 253 -15.32 1.16 -34.16
N ASN A 254 -16.00 0.72 -35.23
CA ASN A 254 -15.59 -0.33 -36.19
C ASN A 254 -15.04 -1.63 -35.55
N ASP A 255 -14.19 -2.34 -36.31
CA ASP A 255 -13.81 -3.73 -36.09
C ASP A 255 -12.47 -3.91 -35.34
N ILE A 256 -12.30 -5.11 -34.81
CA ILE A 256 -11.00 -5.67 -34.38
C ILE A 256 -10.61 -6.78 -35.36
N ARG A 257 -9.39 -6.77 -35.87
CA ARG A 257 -8.86 -7.77 -36.82
C ARG A 257 -7.64 -8.46 -36.24
N ILE A 258 -7.70 -9.78 -36.08
CA ILE A 258 -6.61 -10.65 -35.61
C ILE A 258 -6.25 -11.61 -36.74
N GLN A 259 -5.02 -11.50 -37.28
CA GLN A 259 -4.65 -12.19 -38.52
C GLN A 259 -3.21 -12.74 -38.53
N ASN A 260 -2.94 -13.61 -39.50
CA ASN A 260 -1.63 -14.19 -39.81
C ASN A 260 -0.91 -14.83 -38.60
N GLY A 261 -1.58 -15.76 -37.90
CA GLY A 261 -1.00 -16.51 -36.79
C GLY A 261 -0.89 -15.75 -35.47
N SER A 262 -1.58 -14.61 -35.33
CA SER A 262 -1.56 -13.84 -34.08
C SER A 262 -2.23 -14.59 -32.92
N VAL A 263 -1.70 -14.41 -31.71
CA VAL A 263 -2.27 -14.98 -30.49
C VAL A 263 -2.62 -13.86 -29.52
N VAL A 264 -3.86 -13.83 -29.03
CA VAL A 264 -4.31 -12.83 -28.05
C VAL A 264 -4.94 -13.50 -26.83
N TYR A 265 -4.43 -13.20 -25.64
CA TYR A 265 -5.04 -13.54 -24.36
C TYR A 265 -5.73 -12.31 -23.78
N GLY A 266 -7.06 -12.29 -23.72
CA GLY A 266 -7.84 -11.16 -23.21
C GLY A 266 -9.19 -11.01 -23.91
N ASN A 267 -10.03 -10.13 -23.36
CA ASN A 267 -11.34 -9.84 -23.95
C ASN A 267 -11.21 -8.81 -25.08
N LEU A 268 -11.92 -9.07 -26.19
CA LEU A 268 -11.97 -8.21 -27.37
C LEU A 268 -13.39 -7.67 -27.51
N ASP A 269 -13.60 -6.44 -27.09
CA ASP A 269 -14.90 -5.75 -27.18
C ASP A 269 -14.84 -4.74 -28.35
N ALA A 270 -15.33 -5.17 -29.52
CA ALA A 270 -15.55 -4.26 -30.65
C ALA A 270 -16.77 -3.36 -30.39
N ALA A 271 -16.78 -2.17 -30.97
CA ALA A 271 -17.79 -1.15 -30.73
C ALA A 271 -19.22 -1.60 -31.11
N ILE A 272 -20.12 -1.66 -30.12
CA ILE A 272 -21.51 -2.11 -30.29
C ILE A 272 -22.32 -1.11 -31.14
N ASN A 273 -22.14 0.19 -30.91
CA ASN A 273 -22.86 1.28 -31.57
C ASN A 273 -22.57 1.39 -33.08
N SER A 274 -21.55 0.71 -33.60
CA SER A 274 -21.19 0.69 -35.02
C SER A 274 -21.28 -0.69 -35.67
N ASN A 275 -21.97 -1.65 -35.04
CA ASN A 275 -22.03 -3.05 -35.50
C ASN A 275 -20.63 -3.67 -35.71
N GLY A 276 -19.68 -3.33 -34.82
CA GLY A 276 -18.30 -3.82 -34.92
C GLY A 276 -18.22 -5.35 -34.85
N THR A 277 -17.28 -5.91 -35.60
CA THR A 277 -17.03 -7.37 -35.63
C THR A 277 -15.58 -7.66 -35.23
N VAL A 278 -15.37 -8.74 -34.49
CA VAL A 278 -14.03 -9.30 -34.26
C VAL A 278 -13.74 -10.34 -35.35
N TYR A 279 -12.84 -10.00 -36.27
CA TYR A 279 -12.38 -10.92 -37.32
C TYR A 279 -11.15 -11.69 -36.84
N VAL A 280 -11.20 -13.01 -36.90
CA VAL A 280 -10.07 -13.90 -36.57
C VAL A 280 -9.78 -14.77 -37.77
N SER A 281 -8.59 -14.64 -38.35
CA SER A 281 -8.23 -15.32 -39.61
C SER A 281 -6.76 -15.75 -39.65
N GLY A 282 -6.37 -16.48 -40.70
CA GLY A 282 -4.97 -16.80 -40.98
C GLY A 282 -4.29 -17.65 -39.89
N GLY A 283 -5.01 -18.57 -39.26
CA GLY A 283 -4.46 -19.43 -38.19
C GLY A 283 -4.32 -18.74 -36.83
N SER A 284 -4.89 -17.55 -36.65
CA SER A 284 -4.84 -16.81 -35.38
C SER A 284 -5.75 -17.40 -34.30
N ALA A 285 -5.43 -17.14 -33.04
CA ALA A 285 -6.19 -17.61 -31.88
C ALA A 285 -6.47 -16.48 -30.87
N VAL A 286 -7.69 -16.46 -30.33
CA VAL A 286 -8.09 -15.54 -29.25
C VAL A 286 -8.59 -16.34 -28.06
N TYR A 287 -7.97 -16.10 -26.90
CA TYR A 287 -8.31 -16.69 -25.62
C TYR A 287 -8.92 -15.64 -24.70
N GLY A 288 -10.25 -15.56 -24.72
CA GLY A 288 -11.07 -14.63 -23.97
C GLY A 288 -12.47 -14.54 -24.57
N VAL A 289 -13.19 -13.48 -24.22
CA VAL A 289 -14.53 -13.22 -24.75
C VAL A 289 -14.45 -12.18 -25.85
N CYS A 290 -15.10 -12.46 -26.98
CA CYS A 290 -15.25 -11.50 -28.08
C CYS A 290 -16.68 -10.99 -28.17
N ARG A 291 -16.83 -9.68 -28.28
CA ARG A 291 -18.13 -9.01 -28.38
C ARG A 291 -18.13 -7.94 -29.48
N PRO A 292 -19.31 -7.58 -30.04
CA PRO A 292 -20.58 -8.27 -29.88
C PRO A 292 -20.70 -9.56 -30.70
N GLN A 293 -19.93 -9.66 -31.80
CA GLN A 293 -19.96 -10.77 -32.74
C GLN A 293 -18.56 -11.08 -33.28
N THR A 294 -18.38 -12.29 -33.81
CA THR A 294 -17.11 -12.75 -34.40
C THR A 294 -17.30 -13.27 -35.81
N SER A 295 -16.24 -13.18 -36.62
CA SER A 295 -16.14 -13.85 -37.92
C SER A 295 -14.80 -14.60 -38.00
N PRO A 296 -14.79 -15.94 -38.11
CA PRO A 296 -15.95 -16.84 -38.12
C PRO A 296 -16.73 -16.83 -36.80
N ALA A 297 -17.96 -17.38 -36.81
CA ALA A 297 -18.75 -17.50 -35.58
C ALA A 297 -18.01 -18.36 -34.54
N ASN A 298 -18.04 -17.94 -33.27
CA ASN A 298 -17.34 -18.60 -32.15
C ASN A 298 -15.81 -18.67 -32.30
N ALA A 299 -15.19 -17.64 -32.89
CA ALA A 299 -13.74 -17.63 -33.10
C ALA A 299 -12.89 -17.46 -31.81
N CYS A 300 -13.51 -17.11 -30.68
CA CYS A 300 -12.81 -16.83 -29.43
C CYS A 300 -13.19 -17.84 -28.35
N ASN A 301 -12.18 -18.36 -27.64
CA ASN A 301 -12.34 -19.37 -26.60
C ASN A 301 -12.18 -18.74 -25.23
N ALA A 302 -13.15 -18.91 -24.32
CA ALA A 302 -13.12 -18.26 -22.99
C ALA A 302 -11.92 -18.68 -22.12
N THR A 303 -11.36 -19.85 -22.37
CA THR A 303 -10.17 -20.37 -21.70
C THR A 303 -9.20 -20.89 -22.75
N PRO A 304 -7.90 -20.56 -22.66
CA PRO A 304 -6.89 -21.28 -23.42
C PRO A 304 -7.01 -22.77 -23.11
N PRO A 305 -6.87 -23.67 -24.10
CA PRO A 305 -6.56 -25.05 -23.80
C PRO A 305 -5.33 -25.03 -22.90
N ALA A 306 -5.42 -25.63 -21.71
CA ALA A 306 -4.23 -25.83 -20.91
C ALA A 306 -3.22 -26.57 -21.81
N SER A 307 -2.05 -25.99 -22.00
CA SER A 307 -0.98 -26.56 -22.81
C SER A 307 0.14 -27.03 -21.90
N VAL A 308 0.91 -27.99 -22.40
CA VAL A 308 2.16 -28.41 -21.78
C VAL A 308 3.27 -27.61 -22.44
N ASP A 309 4.05 -26.89 -21.64
CA ASP A 309 5.25 -26.20 -22.11
C ASP A 309 6.28 -27.25 -22.56
N HIS A 310 6.71 -28.13 -21.66
CA HIS A 310 7.58 -29.26 -21.96
C HIS A 310 7.28 -30.45 -21.04
N TYR A 311 7.80 -31.61 -21.40
CA TYR A 311 7.91 -32.74 -20.48
C TYR A 311 9.30 -32.76 -19.86
N GLU A 312 9.37 -32.90 -18.54
CA GLU A 312 10.61 -33.07 -17.79
C GLU A 312 10.74 -34.53 -17.32
N LEU A 313 11.87 -35.18 -17.63
CA LEU A 313 12.26 -36.47 -17.03
C LEU A 313 13.27 -36.23 -15.94
N SER A 314 13.02 -36.76 -14.74
CA SER A 314 13.95 -36.71 -13.63
C SER A 314 14.32 -38.13 -13.17
N PHE A 315 15.62 -38.39 -13.08
CA PHE A 315 16.18 -39.67 -12.71
C PHE A 315 17.59 -39.48 -12.14
N ALA A 316 18.18 -40.55 -11.60
CA ALA A 316 19.56 -40.55 -11.17
C ALA A 316 20.40 -41.54 -12.00
N SER A 317 21.68 -41.24 -12.15
CA SER A 317 22.64 -42.09 -12.88
C SER A 317 23.99 -42.03 -12.17
N PRO A 318 24.72 -43.15 -12.01
CA PRO A 318 24.45 -44.46 -12.62
C PRO A 318 23.51 -45.37 -11.79
N GLY A 319 22.63 -46.09 -12.50
CA GLY A 319 21.89 -47.25 -12.03
C GLY A 319 22.77 -48.50 -11.89
N VAL A 320 22.17 -49.63 -11.45
CA VAL A 320 22.86 -50.91 -11.19
C VAL A 320 22.03 -52.01 -11.82
N THR A 321 22.66 -52.95 -12.51
CA THR A 321 21.98 -53.89 -13.42
C THR A 321 20.99 -54.85 -12.74
N CYS A 322 21.09 -55.03 -11.42
CA CYS A 322 20.17 -55.84 -10.61
C CYS A 322 18.95 -55.06 -10.05
N GLU A 323 18.86 -53.75 -10.26
CA GLU A 323 17.78 -52.87 -9.79
C GLU A 323 17.24 -52.02 -10.95
N ALA A 324 15.96 -51.66 -10.90
CA ALA A 324 15.39 -50.73 -11.87
C ALA A 324 15.52 -49.28 -11.37
N GLU A 325 15.85 -48.36 -12.26
CA GLU A 325 16.00 -46.94 -11.96
C GLU A 325 14.65 -46.22 -12.11
N PRO A 326 14.14 -45.52 -11.08
CA PRO A 326 12.91 -44.76 -11.18
C PRO A 326 13.09 -43.55 -12.11
N ILE A 327 12.17 -43.41 -13.07
CA ILE A 327 12.07 -42.27 -13.98
C ILE A 327 10.79 -41.51 -13.64
N THR A 328 10.95 -40.32 -13.08
CA THR A 328 9.83 -39.40 -12.83
C THR A 328 9.57 -38.58 -14.09
N ILE A 329 8.31 -38.51 -14.52
CA ILE A 329 7.86 -37.67 -15.61
C ILE A 329 7.01 -36.53 -15.03
N LYS A 330 7.25 -35.32 -15.51
CA LYS A 330 6.44 -34.13 -15.22
C LYS A 330 5.97 -33.50 -16.53
N ALA A 331 4.71 -33.11 -16.57
CA ALA A 331 4.15 -32.24 -17.60
C ALA A 331 4.16 -30.80 -17.08
N CYS A 332 5.13 -30.02 -17.52
CA CYS A 332 5.36 -28.67 -17.02
C CYS A 332 4.47 -27.69 -17.79
N SER A 333 3.75 -26.81 -17.09
CA SER A 333 2.94 -25.75 -17.72
C SER A 333 3.74 -24.47 -17.98
N ASN A 334 4.97 -24.39 -17.51
CA ASN A 334 5.88 -23.28 -17.74
C ASN A 334 7.33 -23.76 -17.91
N SER A 335 8.20 -22.88 -18.40
CA SER A 335 9.61 -23.19 -18.72
C SER A 335 10.46 -23.57 -17.50
N SER A 336 10.09 -23.13 -16.30
CA SER A 336 10.79 -23.47 -15.04
C SER A 336 10.29 -24.76 -14.39
N CYS A 337 9.21 -25.34 -14.92
CA CYS A 337 8.47 -26.45 -14.33
C CYS A 337 8.01 -26.21 -12.88
N SER A 338 7.78 -24.96 -12.49
CA SER A 338 7.24 -24.61 -11.16
C SER A 338 5.74 -24.86 -11.05
N THR A 339 5.02 -24.91 -12.18
CA THR A 339 3.63 -25.34 -12.26
C THR A 339 3.49 -26.56 -13.14
N LEU A 340 2.72 -27.54 -12.66
CA LEU A 340 2.41 -28.76 -13.39
C LEU A 340 1.05 -28.67 -14.06
N TYR A 341 0.95 -29.33 -15.20
CA TYR A 341 -0.28 -29.48 -15.96
C TYR A 341 -1.27 -30.37 -15.21
N THR A 342 -2.44 -29.86 -14.88
CA THR A 342 -3.44 -30.58 -14.07
C THR A 342 -4.45 -31.40 -14.87
N GLY A 343 -4.45 -31.26 -16.20
CA GLY A 343 -5.32 -32.04 -17.08
C GLY A 343 -4.87 -33.50 -17.22
N THR A 344 -5.66 -34.32 -17.91
CA THR A 344 -5.27 -35.70 -18.21
C THR A 344 -4.09 -35.73 -19.17
N THR A 345 -3.04 -36.45 -18.81
CA THR A 345 -1.85 -36.59 -19.66
C THR A 345 -1.47 -38.05 -19.80
N SER A 346 -1.10 -38.44 -21.02
CA SER A 346 -0.51 -39.75 -21.31
C SER A 346 0.81 -39.54 -22.04
N VAL A 347 1.89 -40.09 -21.48
CA VAL A 347 3.24 -40.01 -22.03
C VAL A 347 3.73 -41.40 -22.34
N THR A 348 4.06 -41.67 -23.59
CA THR A 348 4.80 -42.88 -23.98
C THR A 348 6.28 -42.57 -23.98
N LEU A 349 7.06 -43.33 -23.23
CA LEU A 349 8.52 -43.32 -23.21
C LEU A 349 9.07 -44.49 -24.00
N THR A 350 10.21 -44.24 -24.65
CA THR A 350 11.02 -45.26 -25.31
C THR A 350 12.41 -45.27 -24.71
N ALA A 351 13.01 -46.46 -24.66
CA ALA A 351 14.37 -46.69 -24.19
C ALA A 351 15.11 -47.50 -25.25
N ASN A 352 16.39 -47.19 -25.48
CA ASN A 352 17.23 -47.89 -26.45
C ASN A 352 18.22 -48.88 -25.78
N ASN A 353 19.07 -49.52 -26.58
CA ASN A 353 20.19 -50.37 -26.13
C ASN A 353 19.78 -51.51 -25.18
N GLY A 354 18.60 -52.10 -25.37
CA GLY A 354 18.10 -53.18 -24.52
C GLY A 354 17.50 -52.74 -23.19
N GLY A 355 17.34 -51.43 -22.97
CA GLY A 355 16.59 -50.89 -21.83
C GLY A 355 15.12 -51.27 -21.91
N SER A 356 14.56 -51.71 -20.79
CA SER A 356 13.14 -52.08 -20.65
C SER A 356 12.46 -51.18 -19.63
N LEU A 357 11.25 -50.69 -19.96
CA LEU A 357 10.44 -49.88 -19.06
C LEU A 357 9.36 -50.75 -18.43
N SER A 358 9.14 -50.62 -17.11
CA SER A 358 8.05 -51.33 -16.42
C SER A 358 6.67 -50.96 -16.98
N ALA A 359 6.51 -49.71 -17.40
CA ALA A 359 5.40 -49.23 -18.20
C ALA A 359 5.93 -48.24 -19.25
N SER A 360 5.74 -48.55 -20.53
CA SER A 360 6.14 -47.66 -21.63
C SER A 360 5.19 -46.48 -21.76
N THR A 361 3.90 -46.65 -21.43
CA THR A 361 2.91 -45.56 -21.40
C THR A 361 2.55 -45.26 -19.95
N VAL A 362 2.73 -44.00 -19.56
CA VAL A 362 2.52 -43.51 -18.20
C VAL A 362 1.40 -42.47 -18.22
N SER A 363 0.34 -42.73 -17.46
CA SER A 363 -0.67 -41.72 -17.16
C SER A 363 -0.15 -40.81 -16.05
N LEU A 364 -0.21 -39.50 -16.25
CA LEU A 364 0.20 -38.54 -15.22
C LEU A 364 -1.02 -38.11 -14.39
N SER A 365 -0.89 -38.16 -13.07
CA SER A 365 -1.86 -37.62 -12.12
C SER A 365 -1.38 -36.25 -11.66
N SER A 366 -2.20 -35.21 -11.84
CA SER A 366 -1.83 -33.81 -11.54
C SER A 366 -0.49 -33.41 -12.19
N GLY A 367 -0.24 -33.91 -13.40
CA GLY A 367 0.96 -33.57 -14.18
C GLY A 367 2.23 -34.30 -13.78
N SER A 368 2.18 -35.32 -12.92
CA SER A 368 3.33 -36.18 -12.63
C SER A 368 3.00 -37.67 -12.61
N GLY A 369 4.01 -38.50 -12.92
CA GLY A 369 3.94 -39.96 -12.88
C GLY A 369 5.33 -40.56 -12.86
N THR A 370 5.43 -41.86 -12.58
CA THR A 370 6.72 -42.56 -12.47
C THR A 370 6.66 -43.90 -13.22
N THR A 371 7.74 -44.24 -13.91
CA THR A 371 8.00 -45.59 -14.44
C THR A 371 9.39 -46.03 -14.03
N TYR A 372 9.78 -47.27 -14.32
CA TYR A 372 11.09 -47.80 -13.95
C TYR A 372 11.84 -48.31 -15.18
N LEU A 373 13.07 -47.82 -15.37
CA LEU A 373 13.97 -48.27 -16.42
C LEU A 373 14.87 -49.38 -15.89
N ARG A 374 14.93 -50.52 -16.58
CA ARG A 374 15.82 -51.64 -16.25
C ARG A 374 16.73 -51.95 -17.42
N LEU A 375 18.02 -52.08 -17.13
CA LEU A 375 19.03 -52.61 -18.04
C LEU A 375 19.84 -53.67 -17.30
N THR A 376 19.81 -54.92 -17.76
CA THR A 376 20.41 -56.07 -17.04
C THR A 376 21.88 -56.32 -17.37
N SER A 377 22.46 -55.50 -18.24
CA SER A 377 23.87 -55.55 -18.63
C SER A 377 24.48 -54.16 -18.48
N ALA A 378 25.75 -54.07 -18.07
CA ALA A 378 26.41 -52.77 -17.93
C ALA A 378 26.44 -52.03 -19.28
N GLY A 379 26.09 -50.74 -19.26
CA GLY A 379 25.90 -49.95 -20.47
C GLY A 379 25.04 -48.71 -20.24
N SER A 380 24.65 -48.02 -21.30
CA SER A 380 23.80 -46.82 -21.21
C SER A 380 22.56 -46.97 -22.09
N SER A 381 21.41 -46.56 -21.55
CA SER A 381 20.13 -46.47 -22.26
C SER A 381 19.65 -45.02 -22.25
N THR A 382 19.30 -44.51 -23.43
CA THR A 382 18.77 -43.15 -23.61
C THR A 382 17.25 -43.20 -23.68
N LEU A 383 16.62 -42.35 -22.86
CA LEU A 383 15.18 -42.15 -22.85
C LEU A 383 14.78 -41.11 -23.90
N ALA A 384 13.67 -41.34 -24.57
CA ALA A 384 13.04 -40.40 -25.48
C ALA A 384 11.51 -40.47 -25.37
N LEU A 385 10.84 -39.36 -25.71
CA LEU A 385 9.39 -39.33 -25.84
C LEU A 385 8.96 -40.06 -27.13
N GLY A 386 7.96 -40.93 -27.00
CA GLY A 386 7.17 -41.47 -28.10
C GLY A 386 5.93 -40.60 -28.33
N SER A 387 4.74 -41.20 -28.28
CA SER A 387 3.47 -40.45 -28.33
C SER A 387 3.20 -39.71 -27.00
N VAL A 388 2.81 -38.44 -27.09
CA VAL A 388 2.41 -37.62 -25.94
C VAL A 388 1.07 -36.95 -26.21
N SER A 389 0.24 -36.80 -25.18
CA SER A 389 -1.03 -36.06 -25.25
C SER A 389 -1.27 -35.35 -23.91
N PRO A 390 -1.38 -34.00 -23.89
CA PRO A 390 -1.28 -33.09 -25.04
C PRO A 390 0.15 -32.93 -25.57
N THR A 391 0.29 -32.45 -26.80
CA THR A 391 1.60 -32.12 -27.40
C THR A 391 2.25 -30.96 -26.65
N ALA A 392 3.54 -31.06 -26.35
CA ALA A 392 4.30 -30.00 -25.71
C ALA A 392 4.72 -28.91 -26.71
N SER A 393 4.78 -27.66 -26.26
CA SER A 393 5.25 -26.52 -27.06
C SER A 393 6.78 -26.47 -27.22
N ASN A 394 7.51 -27.06 -26.28
CA ASN A 394 8.96 -27.06 -26.18
C ASN A 394 9.52 -28.50 -26.05
N ALA A 395 10.82 -28.64 -26.29
CA ALA A 395 11.51 -29.93 -26.30
C ALA A 395 11.57 -30.58 -24.91
N LEU A 396 11.77 -31.90 -24.89
CA LEU A 396 12.00 -32.69 -23.68
C LEU A 396 13.18 -32.13 -22.86
N VAL A 397 12.98 -32.01 -21.55
CA VAL A 397 14.04 -31.65 -20.59
C VAL A 397 14.37 -32.88 -19.74
N CYS A 398 15.66 -33.17 -19.55
CA CYS A 398 16.10 -34.27 -18.69
C CYS A 398 16.97 -33.73 -17.54
N LYS A 399 16.67 -34.20 -16.33
CA LYS A 399 17.32 -33.83 -15.07
C LYS A 399 17.98 -35.06 -14.45
N ASN A 400 19.30 -35.13 -14.50
CA ASN A 400 20.08 -36.14 -13.78
C ASN A 400 20.43 -35.58 -12.39
N GLY A 401 19.85 -36.14 -11.34
CA GLY A 401 20.10 -35.66 -9.97
C GLY A 401 19.64 -34.23 -9.73
N GLY A 402 18.61 -33.77 -10.45
CA GLY A 402 18.13 -32.39 -10.41
C GLY A 402 18.90 -31.42 -11.33
N VAL A 403 19.93 -31.87 -12.05
CA VAL A 403 20.71 -31.02 -12.96
C VAL A 403 20.33 -31.31 -14.41
N SER A 404 20.05 -30.26 -15.20
CA SER A 404 19.76 -30.40 -16.64
C SER A 404 20.90 -31.09 -17.38
N GLY A 405 20.58 -32.07 -18.21
CA GLY A 405 21.58 -32.82 -18.96
C GLY A 405 20.97 -33.79 -19.97
N SER A 406 21.78 -34.77 -20.38
CA SER A 406 21.36 -35.84 -21.29
C SER A 406 20.28 -36.74 -20.68
N CYS A 407 19.39 -37.27 -21.52
CA CYS A 407 18.39 -38.29 -21.17
C CYS A 407 18.98 -39.71 -21.06
N ALA A 408 20.31 -39.84 -21.02
CA ALA A 408 21.02 -41.12 -20.93
C ALA A 408 21.20 -41.56 -19.46
N VAL A 409 20.77 -42.79 -19.17
CA VAL A 409 20.96 -43.46 -17.88
C VAL A 409 22.01 -44.56 -18.06
N THR A 410 23.07 -44.52 -17.24
CA THR A 410 24.13 -45.53 -17.27
C THR A 410 23.86 -46.57 -16.17
N PHE A 411 24.05 -47.84 -16.47
CA PHE A 411 23.96 -48.94 -15.51
C PHE A 411 25.32 -49.62 -15.38
N ASN A 412 25.72 -49.92 -14.14
CA ASN A 412 26.93 -50.67 -13.81
C ASN A 412 26.58 -51.97 -13.07
N ASP A 413 27.45 -52.97 -13.07
CA ASP A 413 27.21 -54.20 -12.29
C ASP A 413 27.45 -54.03 -10.79
N THR A 414 28.07 -52.92 -10.38
CA THR A 414 28.25 -52.54 -8.98
C THR A 414 28.00 -51.06 -8.80
N GLY A 415 27.46 -50.66 -7.65
CA GLY A 415 27.23 -49.25 -7.36
C GLY A 415 26.86 -48.98 -5.91
N LEU A 416 26.73 -47.70 -5.60
CA LEU A 416 26.19 -47.24 -4.31
C LEU A 416 24.73 -46.81 -4.45
N ARG A 417 23.97 -46.89 -3.37
CA ARG A 417 22.57 -46.43 -3.29
C ARG A 417 22.32 -45.63 -2.04
N PHE A 418 21.92 -44.38 -2.21
CA PHE A 418 21.32 -43.59 -1.15
C PHE A 418 19.85 -43.96 -1.04
N VAL A 419 19.42 -44.36 0.15
CA VAL A 419 18.04 -44.74 0.43
C VAL A 419 17.62 -44.18 1.78
N ALA A 420 16.32 -44.06 1.99
CA ALA A 420 15.72 -43.68 3.26
C ALA A 420 16.03 -44.70 4.37
N ALA A 421 15.57 -44.39 5.59
CA ALA A 421 15.73 -45.26 6.75
C ALA A 421 15.17 -46.68 6.56
N ASP A 422 14.16 -46.86 5.70
CA ASP A 422 13.57 -48.16 5.35
C ASP A 422 14.52 -49.05 4.50
N GLY A 423 15.57 -48.47 3.91
CA GLY A 423 16.53 -49.17 3.07
C GLY A 423 16.13 -49.30 1.60
N VAL A 424 15.00 -48.71 1.19
CA VAL A 424 14.43 -48.91 -0.16
C VAL A 424 13.98 -47.59 -0.79
N SER A 425 13.24 -46.76 -0.06
CA SER A 425 12.64 -45.54 -0.60
C SER A 425 13.70 -44.44 -0.83
N ALA A 426 13.36 -43.44 -1.64
CA ALA A 426 14.17 -42.23 -1.76
C ALA A 426 14.23 -41.45 -0.42
N ILE A 427 15.32 -40.74 -0.17
CA ILE A 427 15.46 -39.89 1.02
C ILE A 427 14.34 -38.83 0.98
N PRO A 428 13.49 -38.72 2.03
CA PRO A 428 12.42 -37.74 2.05
C PRO A 428 12.96 -36.30 2.17
N ASN A 429 12.08 -35.31 2.01
CA ASN A 429 12.43 -33.93 2.32
C ASN A 429 12.78 -33.77 3.81
N GLN A 430 13.68 -32.84 4.10
CA GLN A 430 14.32 -32.62 5.39
C GLN A 430 13.98 -31.25 5.96
N VAL A 431 14.38 -31.02 7.21
CA VAL A 431 14.23 -29.73 7.90
C VAL A 431 15.60 -29.23 8.34
N ALA A 432 15.89 -27.96 8.10
CA ALA A 432 17.19 -27.35 8.37
C ALA A 432 17.59 -27.54 9.84
N GLY A 433 18.81 -28.04 10.06
CA GLY A 433 19.39 -28.30 11.37
C GLY A 433 18.86 -29.55 12.09
N GLN A 434 17.84 -30.24 11.56
CA GLN A 434 17.39 -31.53 12.10
C GLN A 434 18.17 -32.68 11.47
N SER A 435 18.54 -33.66 12.29
CA SER A 435 19.22 -34.86 11.81
C SER A 435 18.23 -35.90 11.32
N TYR A 436 18.54 -36.51 10.18
CA TYR A 436 17.83 -37.65 9.62
C TYR A 436 18.80 -38.78 9.32
N THR A 437 18.42 -40.02 9.61
CA THR A 437 19.29 -41.19 9.37
C THR A 437 18.86 -41.91 8.09
N ALA A 438 19.52 -41.59 6.99
CA ALA A 438 19.44 -42.34 5.74
C ALA A 438 20.32 -43.61 5.82
N LYS A 439 20.35 -44.37 4.72
CA LYS A 439 21.25 -45.51 4.56
C LYS A 439 22.01 -45.42 3.23
N LEU A 440 23.21 -45.99 3.21
CA LEU A 440 24.02 -46.18 2.01
C LEU A 440 24.22 -47.68 1.77
N ARG A 441 23.75 -48.21 0.64
CA ARG A 441 24.00 -49.60 0.24
C ARG A 441 25.12 -49.67 -0.79
N ALA A 442 25.99 -50.65 -0.68
CA ALA A 442 27.00 -50.99 -1.67
C ALA A 442 26.67 -52.33 -2.30
N VAL A 443 26.16 -52.29 -3.53
CA VAL A 443 25.53 -53.44 -4.19
C VAL A 443 26.33 -53.93 -5.38
N GLN A 444 26.22 -55.23 -5.65
CA GLN A 444 26.72 -55.91 -6.85
C GLN A 444 25.64 -56.82 -7.42
N THR A 445 25.53 -56.88 -8.75
CA THR A 445 24.70 -57.85 -9.45
C THR A 445 25.32 -59.24 -9.34
N ASN A 446 24.58 -60.19 -8.78
CA ASN A 446 24.96 -61.60 -8.82
C ASN A 446 24.78 -62.13 -10.25
N THR A 447 25.86 -62.60 -10.87
CA THR A 447 25.87 -63.04 -12.28
C THR A 447 25.12 -64.36 -12.52
N THR A 448 24.78 -65.10 -11.46
CA THR A 448 24.02 -66.35 -11.54
C THR A 448 22.52 -66.12 -11.31
N THR A 449 22.16 -65.33 -10.29
CA THR A 449 20.75 -65.13 -9.89
C THR A 449 20.14 -63.84 -10.42
N GLY A 450 20.96 -62.88 -10.87
CA GLY A 450 20.54 -61.53 -11.25
C GLY A 450 20.14 -60.62 -10.07
N ALA A 451 20.23 -61.10 -8.83
CA ALA A 451 19.85 -60.34 -7.64
C ALA A 451 20.96 -59.39 -7.17
N CYS A 452 20.59 -58.29 -6.50
CA CYS A 452 21.56 -57.44 -5.83
C CYS A 452 22.06 -58.09 -4.53
N GLN A 453 23.38 -58.23 -4.40
CA GLN A 453 24.06 -58.71 -3.20
C GLN A 453 25.04 -57.66 -2.67
N ALA A 454 25.51 -57.85 -1.43
CA ALA A 454 26.51 -56.97 -0.81
C ALA A 454 27.83 -57.00 -1.58
N ARG A 455 28.37 -55.83 -1.95
CA ARG A 455 29.72 -55.73 -2.54
C ARG A 455 30.82 -55.63 -1.49
N VAL A 456 30.53 -55.02 -0.34
CA VAL A 456 31.49 -54.78 0.75
C VAL A 456 30.83 -54.99 2.11
N SER A 457 31.66 -55.22 3.13
CA SER A 457 31.30 -55.21 4.56
C SER A 457 32.45 -54.64 5.40
N GLY A 458 32.15 -54.22 6.62
CA GLY A 458 33.09 -53.58 7.54
C GLY A 458 33.32 -52.09 7.26
N SER A 459 34.33 -51.53 7.91
CA SER A 459 34.65 -50.09 7.81
C SER A 459 35.23 -49.74 6.44
N ARG A 460 34.70 -48.69 5.80
CA ARG A 460 35.15 -48.17 4.50
C ARG A 460 35.11 -46.64 4.51
N ALA A 461 36.12 -46.02 3.91
CA ALA A 461 36.13 -44.58 3.65
C ALA A 461 35.37 -44.30 2.34
N VAL A 462 34.19 -43.71 2.44
CA VAL A 462 33.36 -43.33 1.29
C VAL A 462 33.57 -41.86 0.99
N ASN A 463 33.91 -41.54 -0.25
CA ASN A 463 34.03 -40.17 -0.74
C ASN A 463 32.63 -39.59 -0.96
N LEU A 464 32.18 -38.70 -0.09
CA LEU A 464 30.87 -38.05 -0.17
C LEU A 464 31.00 -36.59 -0.60
N GLY A 465 30.01 -36.10 -1.35
CA GLY A 465 29.90 -34.71 -1.79
C GLY A 465 28.43 -34.34 -1.96
N PHE A 466 28.11 -33.06 -2.14
CA PHE A 466 26.76 -32.67 -2.53
C PHE A 466 26.76 -31.46 -3.46
N ARG A 467 25.66 -31.26 -4.17
CA ARG A 467 25.39 -30.06 -4.98
C ARG A 467 24.27 -29.24 -4.38
N CYS A 468 24.44 -27.91 -4.39
CA CYS A 468 23.35 -26.97 -4.19
C CYS A 468 22.64 -26.78 -5.53
N VAL A 469 21.42 -27.33 -5.64
CA VAL A 469 20.62 -27.31 -6.87
C VAL A 469 19.75 -26.05 -6.91
N ASN A 470 19.10 -25.72 -5.80
CA ASN A 470 18.29 -24.53 -5.66
C ASN A 470 18.38 -23.98 -4.22
N PRO A 471 19.13 -22.89 -3.94
CA PRO A 471 19.88 -22.06 -4.88
C PRO A 471 21.00 -22.83 -5.61
N SER A 472 21.39 -22.37 -6.80
CA SER A 472 22.36 -23.05 -7.68
C SER A 472 23.82 -22.98 -7.20
N SER A 473 24.06 -22.33 -6.06
CA SER A 473 25.37 -22.18 -5.43
C SER A 473 25.25 -22.42 -3.92
N CYS A 474 26.29 -23.01 -3.33
CA CYS A 474 26.34 -23.19 -1.90
C CYS A 474 26.83 -21.91 -1.22
N ILE A 475 26.18 -21.52 -0.13
CA ILE A 475 26.57 -20.35 0.65
C ILE A 475 27.66 -20.70 1.66
N SER A 476 28.67 -19.83 1.75
CA SER A 476 29.74 -19.95 2.72
C SER A 476 29.22 -19.92 4.15
N GLY A 477 29.79 -20.75 5.03
CA GLY A 477 29.39 -20.88 6.43
C GLY A 477 28.28 -21.89 6.71
N GLN A 478 27.67 -22.45 5.66
CA GLN A 478 26.65 -23.49 5.78
C GLN A 478 27.24 -24.87 5.44
N ALA A 479 26.79 -25.91 6.12
CA ALA A 479 27.36 -27.25 6.00
C ALA A 479 26.29 -28.34 5.95
N LEU A 480 26.53 -29.34 5.09
CA LEU A 480 25.93 -30.66 5.20
C LEU A 480 26.87 -31.53 6.01
N THR A 481 26.40 -32.03 7.14
CA THR A 481 27.14 -33.01 7.94
C THR A 481 26.65 -34.40 7.62
N VAL A 482 27.57 -35.35 7.48
CA VAL A 482 27.27 -36.78 7.34
C VAL A 482 28.14 -37.57 8.29
N ASN A 483 27.52 -38.36 9.17
CA ASN A 483 28.21 -39.10 10.23
C ASN A 483 29.16 -38.22 11.07
N GLY A 484 28.73 -36.98 11.36
CA GLY A 484 29.49 -35.99 12.12
C GLY A 484 30.57 -35.23 11.34
N SER A 485 30.85 -35.60 10.08
CA SER A 485 31.85 -34.94 9.24
C SER A 485 31.20 -33.94 8.28
N ASN A 486 31.80 -32.75 8.12
CA ASN A 486 31.38 -31.79 7.09
C ASN A 486 31.68 -32.35 5.70
N VAL A 487 30.65 -32.40 4.85
CA VAL A 487 30.78 -32.81 3.45
C VAL A 487 30.93 -31.56 2.59
N THR A 488 31.82 -31.62 1.58
CA THR A 488 32.06 -30.47 0.70
C THR A 488 30.90 -30.28 -0.29
N GLY A 489 30.40 -29.06 -0.38
CA GLY A 489 29.37 -28.65 -1.35
C GLY A 489 29.98 -28.08 -2.62
N SER A 490 29.35 -28.37 -3.75
CA SER A 490 29.64 -27.79 -5.07
C SER A 490 28.41 -27.05 -5.61
N SER A 491 28.61 -26.07 -6.48
CA SER A 491 27.50 -25.46 -7.23
C SER A 491 26.81 -26.49 -8.15
N ALA A 492 25.58 -26.20 -8.58
CA ALA A 492 24.77 -27.10 -9.41
C ALA A 492 25.53 -27.61 -10.65
N ALA A 493 26.28 -26.72 -11.32
CA ALA A 493 27.09 -27.03 -12.51
C ALA A 493 28.61 -27.13 -12.22
N GLY A 494 29.01 -27.06 -10.95
CA GLY A 494 30.42 -27.09 -10.56
C GLY A 494 31.05 -28.48 -10.61
N THR A 495 32.38 -28.50 -10.67
CA THR A 495 33.17 -29.72 -10.42
C THR A 495 32.87 -30.22 -9.01
N VAL A 496 32.60 -31.52 -8.89
CA VAL A 496 32.28 -32.14 -7.61
C VAL A 496 33.54 -32.29 -6.79
N SER A 497 33.49 -31.81 -5.55
CA SER A 497 34.50 -32.07 -4.52
C SER A 497 33.99 -33.13 -3.57
N TYR A 498 34.87 -34.03 -3.15
CA TYR A 498 34.52 -35.12 -2.24
C TYR A 498 35.30 -35.01 -0.92
N THR A 499 34.65 -35.44 0.15
CA THR A 499 35.22 -35.60 1.49
C THR A 499 35.13 -37.08 1.90
N PRO A 500 36.23 -37.73 2.28
CA PRO A 500 36.18 -39.10 2.76
C PRO A 500 35.48 -39.16 4.14
N VAL A 501 34.43 -39.98 4.24
CA VAL A 501 33.69 -40.24 5.47
C VAL A 501 33.73 -41.74 5.75
N THR A 502 34.19 -42.11 6.93
CA THR A 502 34.24 -43.52 7.34
C THR A 502 32.84 -44.00 7.72
N LEU A 503 32.37 -45.03 7.01
CA LEU A 503 31.09 -45.70 7.22
C LEU A 503 31.32 -47.19 7.46
N THR A 504 30.51 -47.80 8.32
CA THR A 504 30.59 -49.25 8.61
C THR A 504 29.45 -49.96 7.91
N PHE A 505 29.78 -50.83 6.96
CA PHE A 505 28.82 -51.64 6.22
C PHE A 505 28.58 -52.97 6.94
N ASP A 506 27.32 -53.35 7.11
CA ASP A 506 26.95 -54.66 7.65
C ASP A 506 27.14 -55.80 6.62
N ALA A 507 26.73 -57.03 6.98
CA ALA A 507 26.82 -58.19 6.10
C ALA A 507 25.92 -58.09 4.84
N SER A 508 24.91 -57.22 4.85
CA SER A 508 24.07 -56.91 3.70
C SER A 508 24.66 -55.82 2.80
N GLY A 509 25.82 -55.27 3.18
CA GLY A 509 26.44 -54.15 2.48
C GLY A 509 25.69 -52.83 2.69
N THR A 510 25.03 -52.66 3.85
CA THR A 510 24.30 -51.44 4.21
C THR A 510 25.02 -50.70 5.35
N ALA A 511 25.16 -49.38 5.22
CA ALA A 511 25.71 -48.51 6.26
C ALA A 511 24.69 -47.44 6.68
N SER A 512 24.68 -47.10 7.97
CA SER A 512 23.92 -45.95 8.49
C SER A 512 24.52 -44.63 8.00
N LEU A 513 23.66 -43.69 7.60
CA LEU A 513 24.05 -42.41 7.01
C LEU A 513 23.27 -41.25 7.67
N PRO A 514 23.59 -40.89 8.93
CA PRO A 514 23.00 -39.74 9.59
C PRO A 514 23.46 -38.45 8.89
N LEU A 515 22.51 -37.64 8.45
CA LEU A 515 22.73 -36.39 7.72
C LEU A 515 21.98 -35.23 8.38
N SER A 516 22.56 -34.02 8.31
CA SER A 516 21.91 -32.76 8.73
C SER A 516 22.50 -31.60 7.95
N TYR A 517 21.65 -30.74 7.41
CA TYR A 517 22.05 -29.55 6.67
C TYR A 517 21.69 -28.28 7.44
N SER A 518 22.62 -27.35 7.58
CA SER A 518 22.42 -26.16 8.42
C SER A 518 21.58 -25.05 7.78
N ASP A 519 21.30 -25.13 6.47
CA ASP A 519 20.53 -24.14 5.69
C ASP A 519 19.32 -24.79 5.01
N VAL A 520 18.66 -24.05 4.11
CA VAL A 520 17.51 -24.48 3.33
C VAL A 520 17.84 -24.62 1.84
N GLY A 521 16.90 -25.18 1.08
CA GLY A 521 16.98 -25.32 -0.38
C GLY A 521 17.03 -26.77 -0.83
N GLN A 522 17.14 -26.97 -2.14
CA GLN A 522 17.25 -28.27 -2.77
C GLN A 522 18.72 -28.69 -2.92
N LEU A 523 19.03 -29.88 -2.41
CA LEU A 523 20.37 -30.48 -2.49
C LEU A 523 20.35 -31.75 -3.35
N SER A 524 21.52 -32.16 -3.82
CA SER A 524 21.76 -33.45 -4.48
C SER A 524 23.01 -34.12 -3.91
N LEU A 525 22.85 -35.25 -3.22
CA LEU A 525 23.92 -35.99 -2.56
C LEU A 525 24.67 -36.89 -3.55
N LEU A 526 25.98 -36.98 -3.41
CA LEU A 526 26.90 -37.68 -4.29
C LEU A 526 27.83 -38.59 -3.46
N GLY A 527 28.19 -39.74 -4.01
CA GLY A 527 29.04 -40.70 -3.31
C GLY A 527 29.88 -41.55 -4.26
N ALA A 528 31.11 -41.84 -3.85
CA ALA A 528 31.99 -42.77 -4.53
C ALA A 528 32.79 -43.60 -3.52
N LEU A 529 32.99 -44.88 -3.79
CA LEU A 529 33.83 -45.78 -3.00
C LEU A 529 34.79 -46.50 -3.94
N SER A 530 36.08 -46.17 -3.82
CA SER A 530 37.14 -46.86 -4.56
C SER A 530 37.61 -48.08 -3.78
N LEU A 531 37.65 -49.21 -4.46
CA LEU A 531 38.18 -50.47 -3.97
C LEU A 531 39.47 -50.78 -4.73
N THR A 532 40.53 -51.09 -3.99
CA THR A 532 41.79 -51.56 -4.57
C THR A 532 41.63 -52.96 -5.14
N ALA A 533 42.49 -53.33 -6.09
CA ALA A 533 42.54 -54.70 -6.58
C ALA A 533 42.82 -55.67 -5.43
N SER A 534 42.16 -56.83 -5.43
CA SER A 534 42.29 -57.85 -4.39
C SER A 534 42.15 -59.24 -4.99
N GLY A 535 43.24 -60.02 -4.99
CA GLY A 535 43.25 -61.31 -5.66
C GLY A 535 42.97 -61.16 -7.16
N ASN A 536 41.95 -61.86 -7.66
CA ASN A 536 41.53 -61.79 -9.06
C ASN A 536 40.56 -60.63 -9.37
N GLU A 537 40.17 -59.85 -8.35
CA GLU A 537 39.27 -58.71 -8.52
C GLU A 537 40.07 -57.46 -8.91
N PRO A 538 39.77 -56.81 -10.06
CA PRO A 538 40.42 -55.56 -10.44
C PRO A 538 40.00 -54.41 -9.52
N ALA A 539 40.79 -53.33 -9.51
CA ALA A 539 40.39 -52.10 -8.85
C ALA A 539 39.11 -51.54 -9.49
N ILE A 540 38.17 -51.09 -8.67
CA ILE A 540 36.86 -50.59 -9.13
C ILE A 540 36.41 -49.42 -8.26
N THR A 541 35.72 -48.46 -8.86
CA THR A 541 35.04 -47.40 -8.10
C THR A 541 33.54 -47.59 -8.22
N LEU A 542 32.88 -47.79 -7.08
CA LEU A 542 31.43 -47.78 -7.00
C LEU A 542 30.97 -46.33 -6.90
N THR A 543 30.11 -45.90 -7.80
CA THR A 543 29.53 -44.56 -7.78
C THR A 543 28.06 -44.65 -7.37
N ALA A 544 27.60 -43.70 -6.57
CA ALA A 544 26.20 -43.56 -6.23
C ALA A 544 25.45 -42.86 -7.35
N ALA A 545 24.24 -43.33 -7.63
CA ALA A 545 23.23 -42.48 -8.26
C ALA A 545 23.00 -41.28 -7.32
N SER A 546 22.92 -40.07 -7.88
CA SER A 546 22.69 -38.87 -7.09
C SER A 546 21.31 -38.89 -6.41
N SER A 547 21.22 -38.38 -5.19
CA SER A 547 19.95 -38.37 -4.43
C SER A 547 19.55 -36.94 -4.08
N SER A 548 18.44 -36.47 -4.65
CA SER A 548 17.97 -35.10 -4.45
C SER A 548 16.81 -35.01 -3.45
N PHE A 549 16.84 -34.01 -2.57
CA PHE A 549 15.79 -33.72 -1.60
C PHE A 549 15.79 -32.23 -1.24
N VAL A 550 14.66 -31.73 -0.77
CA VAL A 550 14.51 -30.34 -0.28
C VAL A 550 14.75 -30.31 1.23
N VAL A 551 15.45 -29.28 1.70
CA VAL A 551 15.59 -28.95 3.12
C VAL A 551 14.79 -27.67 3.40
N LYS A 552 13.71 -27.79 4.16
CA LYS A 552 12.82 -26.66 4.49
C LYS A 552 13.32 -25.87 5.72
N PRO A 553 12.93 -24.60 5.88
CA PRO A 553 13.11 -23.89 7.15
C PRO A 553 12.55 -24.69 8.32
N TYR A 554 13.22 -24.59 9.47
CA TYR A 554 12.63 -25.08 10.72
C TYR A 554 11.52 -24.14 11.17
N ALA A 555 11.78 -22.83 11.18
CA ALA A 555 10.80 -21.83 11.59
C ALA A 555 10.85 -20.54 10.76
N LEU A 556 9.70 -19.88 10.66
CA LEU A 556 9.56 -18.49 10.25
C LEU A 556 9.05 -17.69 11.45
N GLN A 557 9.86 -16.76 11.94
CA GLN A 557 9.55 -16.01 13.17
C GLN A 557 9.68 -14.50 12.97
N ILE A 558 8.82 -13.73 13.63
CA ILE A 558 8.92 -12.27 13.65
C ILE A 558 10.08 -11.89 14.57
N ALA A 559 11.13 -11.32 13.99
CA ALA A 559 12.37 -10.97 14.68
C ALA A 559 12.28 -9.60 15.36
N SER A 560 11.63 -8.62 14.72
CA SER A 560 11.45 -7.29 15.29
C SER A 560 10.29 -6.55 14.64
N VAL A 561 9.68 -5.64 15.41
CA VAL A 561 8.66 -4.72 14.93
C VAL A 561 9.00 -3.31 15.42
N SER A 562 8.97 -2.32 14.51
CA SER A 562 9.18 -0.91 14.83
C SER A 562 8.19 -0.01 14.09
N ALA A 563 7.97 1.19 14.59
CA ALA A 563 7.24 2.26 13.92
C ALA A 563 8.22 3.42 13.69
N GLY A 564 8.68 3.59 12.46
CA GLY A 564 9.85 4.45 12.18
C GLY A 564 11.06 3.97 12.98
N THR A 565 11.62 4.85 13.82
CA THR A 565 12.77 4.55 14.70
C THR A 565 12.39 3.98 16.07
N VAL A 566 11.09 3.94 16.40
CA VAL A 566 10.61 3.47 17.71
C VAL A 566 10.45 1.96 17.69
N SER A 567 11.19 1.26 18.55
CA SER A 567 11.00 -0.19 18.75
C SER A 567 9.68 -0.46 19.46
N ASN A 568 9.02 -1.55 19.11
CA ASN A 568 7.79 -2.00 19.79
C ASN A 568 8.01 -2.11 21.32
N PRO A 569 7.23 -1.37 22.14
CA PRO A 569 7.33 -1.43 23.59
C PRO A 569 6.57 -2.62 24.20
N GLY A 570 5.69 -3.27 23.43
CA GLY A 570 4.92 -4.44 23.87
C GLY A 570 3.96 -4.16 25.03
N THR A 571 3.53 -2.91 25.18
CA THR A 571 2.62 -2.47 26.24
C THR A 571 1.17 -2.86 25.94
N THR A 572 0.35 -2.91 26.99
CA THR A 572 -1.11 -3.10 26.93
C THR A 572 -1.80 -1.83 27.45
N SER A 573 -2.31 -1.82 28.68
CA SER A 573 -2.96 -0.64 29.28
C SER A 573 -1.98 0.44 29.78
N GLY A 574 -0.69 0.10 29.91
CA GLY A 574 0.35 0.99 30.44
C GLY A 574 0.90 2.01 29.44
N SER A 575 1.95 2.74 29.85
CA SER A 575 2.72 3.69 29.03
C SER A 575 4.16 3.17 28.85
N PRO A 576 4.87 3.46 27.74
CA PRO A 576 4.44 4.27 26.60
C PRO A 576 3.50 3.54 25.65
N GLY A 577 2.64 4.29 24.95
CA GLY A 577 2.01 3.81 23.71
C GLY A 577 3.06 3.56 22.63
N PHE A 578 2.73 2.75 21.64
CA PHE A 578 3.63 2.40 20.54
C PHE A 578 3.54 3.38 19.37
N THR A 579 2.38 3.44 18.72
CA THR A 579 2.11 4.34 17.59
C THR A 579 0.62 4.46 17.36
N SER A 580 0.19 5.47 16.61
CA SER A 580 -1.22 5.59 16.24
C SER A 580 -1.68 4.43 15.34
N ALA A 581 -2.93 3.99 15.54
CA ALA A 581 -3.61 3.07 14.65
C ALA A 581 -3.58 3.61 13.21
N GLY A 582 -3.30 2.74 12.25
CA GLY A 582 -3.16 3.10 10.85
C GLY A 582 -1.75 3.52 10.43
N SER A 583 -0.80 3.73 11.36
CA SER A 583 0.61 4.02 11.04
C SER A 583 1.32 2.82 10.41
N ASN A 584 2.31 3.10 9.56
CA ASN A 584 3.17 2.07 9.00
C ASN A 584 4.12 1.49 10.04
N LEU A 585 4.26 0.18 10.00
CA LEU A 585 5.15 -0.65 10.79
C LEU A 585 6.23 -1.24 9.89
N THR A 586 7.43 -1.28 10.43
CA THR A 586 8.53 -2.10 9.92
C THR A 586 8.53 -3.42 10.67
N VAL A 587 8.25 -4.51 9.97
CA VAL A 587 8.28 -5.88 10.51
C VAL A 587 9.41 -6.63 9.84
N ASP A 588 10.27 -7.24 10.65
CA ASP A 588 11.28 -8.17 10.20
C ASP A 588 10.89 -9.62 10.52
N VAL A 589 10.97 -10.49 9.52
CA VAL A 589 10.82 -11.94 9.65
C VAL A 589 12.19 -12.59 9.45
N LEU A 590 12.48 -13.61 10.25
CA LEU A 590 13.70 -14.41 10.16
C LEU A 590 13.34 -15.87 9.90
N SER A 591 13.97 -16.44 8.88
CA SER A 591 13.98 -17.88 8.63
C SER A 591 15.13 -18.53 9.40
N THR A 592 14.82 -19.57 10.19
CA THR A 592 15.80 -20.23 11.06
C THR A 592 15.82 -21.75 10.91
N ASN A 593 16.95 -22.34 11.28
CA ASN A 593 17.12 -23.79 11.45
C ASN A 593 16.74 -24.23 12.88
N ALA A 594 16.80 -25.53 13.15
CA ALA A 594 16.42 -26.11 14.44
C ALA A 594 17.26 -25.62 15.64
N GLN A 595 18.44 -25.03 15.40
CA GLN A 595 19.29 -24.42 16.42
C GLN A 595 19.05 -22.91 16.59
N GLY A 596 18.10 -22.34 15.85
CA GLY A 596 17.77 -20.90 15.88
C GLY A 596 18.72 -20.02 15.05
N ALA A 597 19.69 -20.61 14.34
CA ALA A 597 20.55 -19.86 13.43
C ALA A 597 19.79 -19.52 12.14
N ALA A 598 20.12 -18.37 11.54
CA ALA A 598 19.53 -17.95 10.28
C ALA A 598 19.82 -18.94 9.16
N THR A 599 18.94 -19.01 8.17
CA THR A 599 19.10 -19.83 6.96
C THR A 599 19.33 -18.94 5.74
N PRO A 600 20.59 -18.61 5.38
CA PRO A 600 20.94 -17.66 4.33
C PRO A 600 20.44 -17.96 2.91
N ASN A 601 20.13 -19.24 2.61
CA ASN A 601 19.60 -19.64 1.31
C ASN A 601 18.14 -19.23 1.11
N PHE A 602 17.39 -18.99 2.20
CA PHE A 602 15.98 -18.62 2.12
C PHE A 602 15.81 -17.30 1.36
N GLY A 603 14.97 -17.29 0.33
CA GLY A 603 14.73 -16.18 -0.59
C GLY A 603 15.81 -15.97 -1.66
N LYS A 604 16.73 -16.92 -1.83
CA LYS A 604 17.70 -16.98 -2.95
C LYS A 604 17.43 -18.13 -3.91
N GLU A 605 16.29 -18.78 -3.76
CA GLU A 605 15.83 -19.80 -4.68
C GLU A 605 15.65 -19.20 -6.08
N SER A 606 15.65 -20.06 -7.11
CA SER A 606 15.48 -19.68 -8.52
C SER A 606 14.17 -18.90 -8.74
N THR A 607 13.14 -19.24 -7.96
CA THR A 607 11.98 -18.40 -7.69
C THR A 607 11.95 -18.19 -6.19
N ALA A 608 12.28 -16.98 -5.74
CA ALA A 608 12.38 -16.66 -4.32
C ALA A 608 11.03 -16.86 -3.62
N GLU A 609 11.07 -17.48 -2.44
CA GLU A 609 9.88 -17.72 -1.64
C GLU A 609 9.25 -16.43 -1.10
N SER A 610 7.92 -16.39 -1.05
CA SER A 610 7.16 -15.21 -0.61
C SER A 610 6.64 -15.38 0.82
N ILE A 611 6.84 -14.35 1.64
CA ILE A 611 6.41 -14.31 3.04
C ILE A 611 5.16 -13.46 3.19
N SER A 612 4.25 -13.86 4.08
CA SER A 612 3.19 -13.01 4.60
C SER A 612 3.11 -13.07 6.12
N VAL A 613 2.44 -12.08 6.72
CA VAL A 613 2.07 -12.09 8.14
C VAL A 613 0.57 -11.99 8.33
N SER A 614 0.06 -12.55 9.42
CA SER A 614 -1.35 -12.51 9.81
C SER A 614 -1.52 -12.13 11.28
N LEU A 615 -2.72 -11.66 11.64
CA LEU A 615 -3.09 -11.44 13.03
C LEU A 615 -3.23 -12.78 13.74
N ALA A 616 -2.47 -12.98 14.82
CA ALA A 616 -2.55 -14.18 15.64
C ALA A 616 -3.52 -14.02 16.82
N SER A 617 -3.49 -12.87 17.51
CA SER A 617 -4.43 -12.59 18.61
C SER A 617 -4.56 -11.10 18.92
N LEU A 618 -5.65 -10.73 19.59
CA LEU A 618 -5.83 -9.44 20.27
C LEU A 618 -5.46 -9.63 21.75
N VAL A 619 -4.39 -8.99 22.19
CA VAL A 619 -3.91 -9.04 23.58
C VAL A 619 -4.65 -8.02 24.45
N TYR A 620 -4.96 -6.86 23.88
CA TYR A 620 -5.63 -5.75 24.57
C TYR A 620 -6.39 -4.89 23.54
N PRO A 621 -7.55 -4.29 23.87
CA PRO A 621 -8.32 -4.48 25.10
C PRO A 621 -8.97 -5.87 25.16
N THR A 622 -9.15 -6.41 26.37
CA THR A 622 -9.93 -7.64 26.57
C THR A 622 -11.37 -7.42 26.15
N GLY A 623 -11.94 -8.34 25.37
CA GLY A 623 -13.28 -8.20 24.81
C GLY A 623 -13.39 -7.27 23.60
N GLY A 624 -12.26 -6.75 23.10
CA GLY A 624 -12.21 -6.07 21.81
C GLY A 624 -12.34 -7.04 20.63
N SER A 625 -12.52 -6.48 19.44
CA SER A 625 -12.67 -7.24 18.19
C SER A 625 -11.34 -7.33 17.45
N LEU A 626 -11.10 -8.48 16.80
CA LEU A 626 -9.96 -8.71 15.91
C LEU A 626 -10.49 -9.11 14.54
N SER A 627 -10.24 -8.28 13.53
CA SER A 627 -10.58 -8.59 12.13
C SER A 627 -9.32 -8.70 11.29
N SER A 628 -9.25 -9.70 10.40
CA SER A 628 -8.16 -9.79 9.41
C SER A 628 -8.07 -8.55 8.52
N SER A 629 -9.17 -7.83 8.31
CA SER A 629 -9.21 -6.56 7.56
C SER A 629 -8.50 -5.40 8.25
N ASP A 630 -8.22 -5.51 9.55
CA ASP A 630 -7.52 -4.47 10.30
C ASP A 630 -6.02 -4.48 10.02
N LEU A 631 -5.47 -5.56 9.48
CA LEU A 631 -4.07 -5.67 9.06
C LEU A 631 -3.96 -5.52 7.54
N VAL A 632 -3.20 -4.53 7.07
CA VAL A 632 -3.00 -4.28 5.63
C VAL A 632 -1.53 -4.32 5.22
N ASN A 633 -1.29 -4.51 3.92
CA ASN A 633 0.04 -4.64 3.29
C ASN A 633 0.88 -5.79 3.88
N SER A 634 0.25 -6.92 4.21
CA SER A 634 0.88 -7.98 5.00
C SER A 634 1.77 -8.98 4.22
N GLY A 635 1.92 -8.85 2.91
CA GLY A 635 2.67 -9.80 2.05
C GLY A 635 3.92 -9.27 1.35
N SER A 636 4.23 -7.97 1.45
CA SER A 636 5.31 -7.35 0.65
C SER A 636 6.65 -7.33 1.39
N PHE A 637 7.26 -8.51 1.56
CA PHE A 637 8.57 -8.66 2.20
C PHE A 637 9.72 -8.66 1.20
N SER A 638 10.85 -8.06 1.58
CA SER A 638 12.09 -8.05 0.81
C SER A 638 13.29 -8.41 1.68
N ALA A 639 14.30 -9.07 1.10
CA ALA A 639 15.49 -9.46 1.83
C ALA A 639 16.26 -8.24 2.38
N VAL A 640 16.71 -8.33 3.63
CA VAL A 640 17.50 -7.27 4.28
C VAL A 640 18.97 -7.44 3.90
N SER A 641 19.52 -6.46 3.20
CA SER A 641 20.94 -6.47 2.81
C SER A 641 21.86 -6.65 4.02
N GLY A 642 22.83 -7.56 3.91
CA GLY A 642 23.78 -7.88 4.98
C GLY A 642 23.20 -8.68 6.16
N SER A 643 21.93 -9.06 6.15
CA SER A 643 21.30 -9.88 7.20
C SER A 643 20.76 -11.17 6.61
N ALA A 644 21.51 -12.27 6.77
CA ALA A 644 21.14 -13.58 6.23
C ALA A 644 19.77 -14.05 6.74
N GLY A 645 18.94 -14.60 5.83
CA GLY A 645 17.63 -15.16 6.16
C GLY A 645 16.60 -14.16 6.71
N ARG A 646 16.90 -12.85 6.69
CA ARG A 646 16.05 -11.79 7.24
C ARG A 646 15.32 -11.02 6.15
N PHE A 647 14.03 -10.81 6.35
CA PHE A 647 13.13 -10.17 5.40
C PHE A 647 12.37 -9.05 6.09
N ARG A 648 12.14 -7.95 5.38
CA ARG A 648 11.53 -6.73 5.91
C ARG A 648 10.35 -6.28 5.07
N ASN A 649 9.31 -5.83 5.75
CA ASN A 649 8.21 -5.07 5.19
C ASN A 649 8.03 -3.78 6.00
N ASN A 650 8.06 -2.62 5.33
CA ASN A 650 7.99 -1.28 5.94
C ASN A 650 6.59 -0.63 5.87
N ALA A 651 5.59 -1.36 5.37
CA ALA A 651 4.29 -0.80 5.02
C ALA A 651 3.12 -1.47 5.75
N ILE A 652 3.38 -2.42 6.65
CA ILE A 652 2.33 -3.11 7.41
C ILE A 652 1.62 -2.09 8.30
N SER A 653 0.31 -2.14 8.38
CA SER A 653 -0.45 -1.21 9.23
C SER A 653 -1.60 -1.95 9.92
N TYR A 654 -1.75 -1.69 11.22
CA TYR A 654 -2.88 -2.17 12.02
C TYR A 654 -3.84 -1.00 12.26
N ARG A 655 -5.08 -1.12 11.77
CA ARG A 655 -6.04 -0.01 11.62
C ARG A 655 -6.92 0.27 12.83
N ASN A 656 -6.82 -0.55 13.87
CA ASN A 656 -7.59 -0.40 15.11
C ASN A 656 -6.66 -0.13 16.30
N VAL A 657 -7.23 0.18 17.46
CA VAL A 657 -6.45 0.39 18.70
C VAL A 657 -6.29 -0.90 19.48
N GLY A 658 -5.33 -0.91 20.41
CA GLY A 658 -5.05 -2.05 21.28
C GLY A 658 -3.65 -2.63 21.08
N SER A 659 -3.44 -3.87 21.48
CA SER A 659 -2.18 -4.59 21.31
C SER A 659 -2.47 -5.96 20.73
N ILE A 660 -1.66 -6.39 19.77
CA ILE A 660 -1.87 -7.61 18.98
C ILE A 660 -0.64 -8.52 19.02
N THR A 661 -0.77 -9.75 18.55
CA THR A 661 0.38 -10.55 18.10
C THR A 661 0.21 -10.89 16.63
N LEU A 662 1.35 -11.07 15.95
CA LEU A 662 1.40 -11.44 14.53
C LEU A 662 2.04 -12.82 14.38
N GLN A 663 1.75 -13.51 13.28
CA GLN A 663 2.40 -14.77 12.90
C GLN A 663 2.89 -14.67 11.45
N ALA A 664 4.10 -15.17 11.17
CA ALA A 664 4.68 -15.19 9.83
C ALA A 664 4.49 -16.55 9.16
N GLY A 665 4.32 -16.57 7.84
CA GLY A 665 4.19 -17.80 7.04
C GLY A 665 4.53 -17.59 5.56
N LEU A 666 4.52 -18.68 4.79
CA LEU A 666 4.63 -18.63 3.33
C LEU A 666 3.29 -18.29 2.71
N THR A 667 3.29 -17.49 1.64
CA THR A 667 2.05 -17.04 0.99
C THR A 667 1.22 -18.19 0.40
N ASP A 668 1.88 -19.24 -0.10
CA ASP A 668 1.27 -20.43 -0.70
C ASP A 668 1.32 -21.67 0.21
N SER A 669 1.89 -21.53 1.42
CA SER A 669 2.09 -22.63 2.37
C SER A 669 2.94 -23.79 1.79
N ASP A 670 3.89 -23.51 0.91
CA ASP A 670 4.74 -24.53 0.30
C ASP A 670 6.18 -24.02 0.11
N TYR A 671 7.18 -24.81 0.50
CA TYR A 671 8.60 -24.49 0.25
C TYR A 671 9.15 -25.44 -0.80
N LEU A 672 9.37 -24.96 -2.04
CA LEU A 672 9.90 -25.76 -3.15
C LEU A 672 9.18 -27.10 -3.40
N GLY A 673 7.85 -27.17 -3.23
CA GLY A 673 7.07 -28.41 -3.41
C GLY A 673 7.18 -29.41 -2.25
N ALA A 674 7.83 -29.03 -1.14
CA ALA A 674 8.04 -29.90 0.01
C ALA A 674 7.02 -29.70 1.15
N GLY A 675 5.98 -28.90 0.93
CA GLY A 675 4.95 -28.50 1.88
C GLY A 675 5.37 -27.35 2.80
N ASP A 676 4.44 -26.91 3.65
CA ASP A 676 4.59 -25.74 4.53
C ASP A 676 5.72 -25.86 5.58
N VAL A 677 6.12 -24.72 6.12
CA VAL A 677 6.96 -24.60 7.32
C VAL A 677 6.11 -24.89 8.57
N ALA A 678 6.55 -25.87 9.36
CA ALA A 678 5.76 -26.35 10.49
C ALA A 678 5.75 -25.37 11.68
N ASN A 679 6.89 -24.78 12.03
CA ASN A 679 7.00 -23.91 13.21
C ASN A 679 6.85 -22.42 12.82
N LYS A 680 5.74 -21.81 13.20
CA LYS A 680 5.42 -20.40 12.94
C LYS A 680 5.03 -19.73 14.26
N PRO A 681 5.96 -19.45 15.18
CA PRO A 681 5.60 -18.89 16.48
C PRO A 681 4.96 -17.51 16.31
N ALA A 682 3.94 -17.21 17.12
CA ALA A 682 3.40 -15.86 17.22
C ALA A 682 4.47 -14.93 17.82
N SER A 683 4.46 -13.66 17.42
CA SER A 683 5.30 -12.62 17.99
C SER A 683 4.98 -12.39 19.47
N GLY A 684 5.88 -11.71 20.17
CA GLY A 684 5.50 -11.00 21.39
C GLY A 684 4.40 -9.97 21.14
N THR A 685 3.83 -9.41 22.22
CA THR A 685 2.83 -8.33 22.13
C THR A 685 3.38 -7.15 21.34
N ILE A 686 2.60 -6.67 20.37
CA ILE A 686 2.86 -5.48 19.55
C ILE A 686 1.81 -4.44 19.90
N GLY A 687 2.26 -3.29 20.41
CA GLY A 687 1.37 -2.23 20.88
C GLY A 687 1.93 -1.53 22.13
N ARG A 688 1.18 -0.63 22.75
CA ARG A 688 -0.24 -0.32 22.44
C ARG A 688 -0.42 0.66 21.28
N PHE A 689 -1.28 0.31 20.33
CA PHE A 689 -1.82 1.21 19.30
C PHE A 689 -2.94 2.11 19.87
N TYR A 690 -2.89 3.41 19.58
CA TYR A 690 -3.84 4.42 20.08
C TYR A 690 -4.46 5.25 18.94
N PRO A 691 -5.54 6.01 19.15
CA PRO A 691 -6.13 6.83 18.08
C PRO A 691 -5.13 7.86 17.52
N ALA A 692 -5.20 8.17 16.23
CA ALA A 692 -4.37 9.23 15.66
C ALA A 692 -4.76 10.61 16.20
N ASN A 693 -6.07 10.86 16.26
CA ASN A 693 -6.70 12.08 16.76
C ASN A 693 -8.19 11.83 17.06
N PHE A 694 -8.85 12.86 17.59
CA PHE A 694 -10.30 12.91 17.71
C PHE A 694 -10.91 13.83 16.64
N VAL A 695 -12.15 13.56 16.24
CA VAL A 695 -12.89 14.33 15.24
C VAL A 695 -14.29 14.63 15.77
N LEU A 696 -14.74 15.88 15.61
CA LEU A 696 -16.13 16.25 15.87
C LEU A 696 -16.98 15.86 14.66
N ALA A 697 -17.84 14.87 14.84
CA ALA A 697 -18.73 14.39 13.79
C ALA A 697 -20.00 15.25 13.65
N SER A 698 -20.51 15.75 14.77
CA SER A 698 -21.67 16.66 14.81
C SER A 698 -21.71 17.44 16.12
N SER A 699 -22.33 18.62 16.09
CA SER A 699 -22.64 19.40 17.28
C SER A 699 -23.87 20.29 17.04
N SER A 700 -24.61 20.58 18.11
CA SER A 700 -25.72 21.52 18.13
C SER A 700 -25.85 22.17 19.49
N HIS A 701 -26.13 23.47 19.51
CA HIS A 701 -26.47 24.24 20.70
C HIS A 701 -27.68 25.11 20.37
N SER A 702 -28.71 25.11 21.22
CA SER A 702 -29.95 25.86 20.94
C SER A 702 -30.55 26.45 22.22
N PRO A 703 -31.05 27.70 22.15
CA PRO A 703 -31.76 28.32 23.28
C PRO A 703 -33.11 27.65 23.55
N LEU A 704 -33.67 27.92 24.73
CA LEU A 704 -35.00 27.45 25.13
C LEU A 704 -36.13 28.31 24.56
N CYS A 705 -36.00 29.63 24.58
CA CYS A 705 -37.04 30.58 24.15
C CYS A 705 -36.90 30.96 22.66
N GLY A 706 -36.60 29.97 21.81
CA GLY A 706 -36.45 30.12 20.36
C GLY A 706 -35.18 30.86 19.91
N THR A 707 -34.94 32.08 20.40
CA THR A 707 -33.78 32.92 20.04
C THR A 707 -32.86 33.24 21.21
N PHE A 708 -33.30 33.02 22.44
CA PHE A 708 -32.51 33.29 23.65
C PHE A 708 -32.91 32.36 24.80
N SER A 709 -32.07 32.28 25.83
CA SER A 709 -32.39 31.70 27.13
C SER A 709 -32.11 32.70 28.23
N TYR A 710 -32.81 32.61 29.36
CA TYR A 710 -32.44 33.37 30.55
C TYR A 710 -31.28 32.70 31.30
N MET A 711 -30.40 33.50 31.89
CA MET A 711 -29.35 33.00 32.78
C MET A 711 -29.98 32.36 34.03
N GLY A 712 -29.56 31.14 34.36
CA GLY A 712 -30.13 30.31 35.42
C GLY A 712 -31.36 29.48 34.98
N GLN A 713 -31.87 29.68 33.77
CA GLN A 713 -32.96 28.88 33.23
C GLN A 713 -32.41 27.57 32.65
N ALA A 714 -32.84 26.43 33.20
CA ALA A 714 -32.56 25.12 32.64
C ALA A 714 -33.47 24.84 31.44
N GLY A 715 -32.87 24.34 30.35
CA GLY A 715 -33.63 23.91 29.17
C GLY A 715 -32.98 24.19 27.82
N ALA A 716 -31.80 24.82 27.80
CA ALA A 716 -31.03 24.91 26.56
C ALA A 716 -30.57 23.51 26.13
N LEU A 717 -30.55 23.27 24.82
CA LEU A 717 -30.08 22.01 24.24
C LEU A 717 -28.59 22.13 23.91
N LEU A 718 -27.80 21.12 24.29
CA LEU A 718 -26.43 20.94 23.82
C LEU A 718 -26.22 19.47 23.47
N SER A 719 -25.78 19.19 22.25
CA SER A 719 -25.43 17.84 21.81
C SER A 719 -24.19 17.87 20.95
N PHE A 720 -23.38 16.82 21.02
CA PHE A 720 -22.25 16.60 20.13
C PHE A 720 -21.82 15.15 20.10
N THR A 721 -21.25 14.73 18.98
CA THR A 721 -20.64 13.41 18.81
C THR A 721 -19.17 13.57 18.43
N VAL A 722 -18.29 12.96 19.20
CA VAL A 722 -16.86 12.87 18.90
C VAL A 722 -16.49 11.44 18.53
N GLN A 723 -15.60 11.28 17.56
CA GLN A 723 -15.07 10.01 17.09
C GLN A 723 -13.56 9.93 17.33
N ALA A 724 -13.09 8.78 17.83
CA ALA A 724 -11.68 8.41 17.84
C ALA A 724 -11.36 7.74 16.51
N VAL A 725 -10.34 8.24 15.80
CA VAL A 725 -10.04 7.79 14.43
C VAL A 725 -8.58 7.35 14.27
N ASN A 726 -8.33 6.48 13.30
CA ASN A 726 -6.98 6.12 12.86
C ASN A 726 -6.39 7.17 11.91
N THR A 727 -5.15 6.98 11.45
CA THR A 727 -4.46 7.93 10.55
C THR A 727 -5.14 8.12 9.18
N GLN A 728 -6.07 7.25 8.80
CA GLN A 728 -6.90 7.37 7.59
C GLN A 728 -8.28 8.01 7.87
N GLY A 729 -8.57 8.41 9.10
CA GLY A 729 -9.85 9.02 9.49
C GLY A 729 -10.99 8.02 9.74
N ALA A 730 -10.72 6.71 9.76
CA ALA A 730 -11.73 5.70 10.08
C ALA A 730 -11.84 5.49 11.60
N VAL A 731 -13.07 5.26 12.08
CA VAL A 731 -13.36 5.07 13.52
C VAL A 731 -12.70 3.79 14.05
N VAL A 732 -12.03 3.90 15.20
CA VAL A 732 -11.37 2.77 15.87
C VAL A 732 -12.26 2.13 16.92
N SER A 733 -12.90 1.02 16.56
CA SER A 733 -13.95 0.38 17.37
C SER A 733 -13.45 -0.19 18.71
N ASN A 734 -12.16 -0.51 18.86
CA ASN A 734 -11.63 -1.01 20.13
C ASN A 734 -11.40 0.11 21.16
N TYR A 735 -11.61 1.39 20.80
CA TYR A 735 -11.50 2.51 21.72
C TYR A 735 -12.80 2.68 22.50
N GLN A 736 -12.91 2.04 23.66
CA GLN A 736 -14.12 2.01 24.49
C GLN A 736 -13.79 2.02 25.99
N SER A 737 -14.60 2.72 26.79
CA SER A 737 -14.33 2.91 28.22
C SER A 737 -14.36 1.62 29.05
N SER A 738 -15.07 0.58 28.59
CA SER A 738 -15.21 -0.70 29.31
C SER A 738 -13.97 -1.59 29.26
N GLY A 739 -13.06 -1.37 28.31
CA GLY A 739 -11.89 -2.23 28.11
C GLY A 739 -10.61 -1.51 27.73
N TYR A 740 -10.69 -0.25 27.28
CA TYR A 740 -9.55 0.59 26.95
C TYR A 740 -9.33 1.62 28.08
N SER A 741 -8.32 1.40 28.91
CA SER A 741 -7.87 2.35 29.93
C SER A 741 -7.30 3.62 29.30
N GLY A 742 -7.44 4.75 30.01
CA GLY A 742 -6.85 6.02 29.60
C GLY A 742 -7.53 6.71 28.42
N VAL A 743 -8.80 6.39 28.15
CA VAL A 743 -9.60 7.09 27.12
C VAL A 743 -9.70 8.59 27.40
N ALA A 744 -9.91 9.37 26.35
CA ALA A 744 -10.01 10.82 26.43
C ALA A 744 -11.18 11.26 27.32
N SER A 745 -10.91 12.16 28.26
CA SER A 745 -11.93 12.94 28.94
C SER A 745 -12.13 14.26 28.21
N LEU A 746 -13.38 14.69 28.04
CA LEU A 746 -13.73 15.91 27.31
C LEU A 746 -14.30 16.94 28.28
N SER A 747 -13.97 18.22 28.06
CA SER A 747 -14.44 19.34 28.87
C SER A 747 -15.07 20.42 28.01
N VAL A 748 -16.21 20.94 28.47
CA VAL A 748 -16.90 22.07 27.82
C VAL A 748 -16.28 23.37 28.32
N VAL A 749 -15.93 24.24 27.39
CA VAL A 749 -15.49 25.62 27.63
C VAL A 749 -16.49 26.58 27.01
N ALA A 750 -16.46 27.86 27.38
CA ALA A 750 -17.36 28.84 26.81
C ALA A 750 -16.72 30.22 26.74
N GLU A 751 -17.06 30.99 25.71
CA GLU A 751 -16.66 32.38 25.56
C GLU A 751 -17.84 33.18 25.00
N ASP A 752 -17.88 34.49 25.26
CA ASP A 752 -18.78 35.43 24.59
C ASP A 752 -17.91 36.55 24.04
N THR A 753 -18.24 37.05 22.85
CA THR A 753 -17.60 38.16 22.12
C THR A 753 -16.15 38.46 22.55
N ALA A 754 -15.18 37.67 22.07
CA ALA A 754 -13.75 37.92 22.27
C ALA A 754 -13.38 38.29 23.74
N GLY A 755 -13.98 37.62 24.72
CA GLY A 755 -13.67 37.80 26.14
C GLY A 755 -12.34 37.16 26.54
N THR A 756 -11.78 37.55 27.70
CA THR A 756 -10.53 36.97 28.25
C THR A 756 -10.76 35.89 29.31
N VAL A 757 -12.02 35.52 29.57
CA VAL A 757 -12.40 34.62 30.67
C VAL A 757 -13.17 33.44 30.12
N ASN A 758 -12.73 32.23 30.48
CA ASN A 758 -13.46 31.01 30.17
C ASN A 758 -14.72 30.92 31.04
N LEU A 759 -15.88 31.02 30.41
CA LEU A 759 -17.20 31.00 31.04
C LEU A 759 -17.76 29.58 31.19
N GLY A 760 -17.02 28.54 30.77
CA GLY A 760 -17.51 27.15 30.74
C GLY A 760 -17.97 26.63 32.10
N SER A 761 -17.38 27.10 33.21
CA SER A 761 -17.79 26.73 34.57
C SER A 761 -19.19 27.21 34.96
N ARG A 762 -19.78 28.15 34.21
CA ARG A 762 -21.16 28.60 34.42
C ARG A 762 -22.19 27.69 33.79
N PHE A 763 -21.79 26.77 32.92
CA PHE A 763 -22.68 25.72 32.42
C PHE A 763 -22.94 24.66 33.50
N SER A 764 -24.20 24.34 33.71
CA SER A 764 -24.64 23.22 34.54
C SER A 764 -25.64 22.33 33.80
N GLY A 765 -25.89 21.12 34.33
CA GLY A 765 -26.71 20.11 33.65
C GLY A 765 -25.96 19.32 32.58
N LEU A 766 -24.62 19.35 32.59
CA LEU A 766 -23.77 18.57 31.69
C LEU A 766 -23.63 17.12 32.19
N THR A 767 -23.77 16.14 31.29
CA THR A 767 -23.54 14.72 31.55
C THR A 767 -22.14 14.27 31.11
N THR A 768 -21.62 13.19 31.68
CA THR A 768 -20.34 12.58 31.27
C THR A 768 -20.55 11.19 30.67
N PRO A 769 -20.89 11.09 29.37
CA PRO A 769 -21.02 9.79 28.71
C PRO A 769 -19.66 9.07 28.62
N SER A 770 -19.71 7.78 28.30
CA SER A 770 -18.53 6.93 28.09
C SER A 770 -18.27 6.71 26.61
N TRP A 771 -17.03 6.35 26.26
CA TRP A 771 -16.68 5.93 24.90
C TRP A 771 -17.24 4.54 24.61
N VAL A 772 -17.94 4.40 23.49
CA VAL A 772 -18.48 3.13 22.99
C VAL A 772 -18.10 2.99 21.52
N ALA A 773 -17.37 1.93 21.20
CA ALA A 773 -16.94 1.62 19.83
C ALA A 773 -16.29 2.80 19.08
N GLY A 774 -15.42 3.56 19.76
CA GLY A 774 -14.74 4.72 19.19
C GLY A 774 -15.62 5.98 19.09
N GLN A 775 -16.79 6.02 19.72
CA GLN A 775 -17.67 7.18 19.74
C GLN A 775 -17.96 7.70 21.15
N TYR A 776 -18.02 9.01 21.29
CA TYR A 776 -18.45 9.74 22.48
C TYR A 776 -19.66 10.58 22.12
N GLN A 777 -20.85 10.16 22.58
CA GLN A 777 -22.13 10.80 22.25
C GLN A 777 -22.66 11.54 23.48
N PHE A 778 -22.65 12.87 23.42
CA PHE A 778 -23.19 13.75 24.44
C PHE A 778 -24.50 14.36 23.98
N SER A 779 -25.52 14.36 24.85
CA SER A 779 -26.77 15.07 24.63
C SER A 779 -27.36 15.47 25.98
N ALA A 780 -27.62 16.76 26.16
CA ALA A 780 -28.26 17.32 27.34
C ALA A 780 -29.34 18.33 26.91
N SER A 781 -30.53 18.19 27.49
CA SER A 781 -31.69 19.05 27.20
C SER A 781 -32.05 20.02 28.32
N SER A 782 -31.29 20.00 29.41
CA SER A 782 -31.51 20.84 30.60
C SER A 782 -30.28 21.68 30.92
N VAL A 783 -29.51 22.07 29.89
CA VAL A 783 -28.35 22.92 30.09
C VAL A 783 -28.82 24.30 30.55
N SER A 784 -28.15 24.86 31.55
CA SER A 784 -28.34 26.24 32.01
C SER A 784 -27.00 26.94 32.07
N PHE A 785 -27.02 28.24 31.78
CA PHE A 785 -25.89 29.13 31.99
C PHE A 785 -26.15 30.00 33.23
N SER A 786 -25.41 29.78 34.31
CA SER A 786 -25.65 30.39 35.63
C SER A 786 -25.44 31.90 35.63
N ARG A 787 -26.13 32.66 36.48
CA ARG A 787 -25.86 34.09 36.73
C ARG A 787 -24.54 34.29 37.47
N ALA A 788 -23.90 35.44 37.28
CA ALA A 788 -22.83 35.89 38.17
C ALA A 788 -23.43 36.54 39.43
N SER A 789 -22.61 36.81 40.44
CA SER A 789 -23.03 37.49 41.67
C SER A 789 -23.44 38.95 41.42
N SER A 790 -22.81 39.61 40.46
CA SER A 790 -23.22 40.91 39.93
C SER A 790 -23.99 40.74 38.62
N VAL A 791 -24.92 41.65 38.32
CA VAL A 791 -25.59 41.70 37.01
C VAL A 791 -24.56 41.83 35.90
N ASP A 792 -24.68 40.99 34.88
CA ASP A 792 -23.75 40.90 33.76
C ASP A 792 -24.44 40.54 32.43
N GLY A 793 -23.67 40.60 31.35
CA GLY A 793 -24.18 40.47 29.99
C GLY A 793 -24.72 41.79 29.41
N PRO A 794 -25.51 41.73 28.33
CA PRO A 794 -26.03 40.53 27.69
C PRO A 794 -24.94 39.72 26.99
N TYR A 795 -25.02 38.39 27.06
CA TYR A 795 -24.16 37.51 26.26
C TYR A 795 -24.86 37.24 24.93
N ALA A 796 -24.57 38.08 23.94
CA ALA A 796 -25.26 38.05 22.64
C ALA A 796 -24.70 36.97 21.71
N GLN A 797 -23.49 36.47 21.96
CA GLN A 797 -22.81 35.50 21.10
C GLN A 797 -22.06 34.45 21.95
N LEU A 798 -22.71 33.89 22.98
CA LEU A 798 -22.08 32.87 23.81
C LEU A 798 -21.83 31.60 22.97
N GLN A 799 -20.58 31.28 22.76
CA GLN A 799 -20.13 30.09 22.05
C GLN A 799 -19.70 29.02 23.06
N ALA A 800 -20.35 27.85 23.03
CA ALA A 800 -19.84 26.67 23.70
C ALA A 800 -18.70 26.06 22.88
N GLY A 801 -17.71 25.48 23.56
CA GLY A 801 -16.60 24.78 22.92
C GLY A 801 -16.17 23.52 23.66
N LEU A 802 -15.30 22.74 23.04
CA LEU A 802 -14.88 21.42 23.51
C LEU A 802 -13.36 21.29 23.50
N LYS A 803 -12.79 20.81 24.61
CA LYS A 803 -11.37 20.46 24.75
C LYS A 803 -11.21 19.01 25.20
N VAL A 804 -10.12 18.37 24.78
CA VAL A 804 -9.63 17.16 25.44
C VAL A 804 -8.95 17.58 26.74
N ALA A 805 -9.50 17.17 27.88
CA ALA A 805 -8.96 17.50 29.20
C ALA A 805 -7.80 16.57 29.59
N THR A 806 -7.98 15.26 29.39
CA THR A 806 -6.94 14.26 29.63
C THR A 806 -7.00 13.17 28.58
N GLU A 807 -5.86 12.70 28.09
CA GLU A 807 -5.74 11.52 27.25
C GLU A 807 -4.35 10.91 27.45
N GLN A 808 -4.27 9.58 27.55
CA GLN A 808 -3.05 8.90 28.00
C GLN A 808 -1.85 9.07 27.05
N ASP A 809 -2.09 9.10 25.73
CA ASP A 809 -1.10 9.19 24.67
C ASP A 809 -0.99 10.64 24.10
N SER A 810 -1.48 11.63 24.86
CA SER A 810 -1.48 13.05 24.51
C SER A 810 -2.12 13.33 23.15
N ARG A 811 -3.22 12.63 22.83
CA ARG A 811 -4.02 12.82 21.61
C ARG A 811 -5.09 13.87 21.82
N ASP A 812 -5.34 14.61 20.76
CA ASP A 812 -6.21 15.78 20.76
C ASP A 812 -6.92 15.90 19.40
N PHE A 813 -7.81 16.86 19.27
CA PHE A 813 -8.35 17.31 17.99
C PHE A 813 -7.24 17.89 17.11
N LEU A 814 -7.38 17.76 15.79
CA LEU A 814 -6.45 18.39 14.85
C LEU A 814 -6.44 19.91 15.04
N SER A 815 -5.26 20.52 15.04
CA SER A 815 -5.12 21.98 15.21
C SER A 815 -5.91 22.77 14.18
N SER A 816 -6.05 22.26 12.95
CA SER A 816 -6.83 22.86 11.87
C SER A 816 -8.35 22.81 12.09
N ALA A 817 -8.84 21.93 12.97
CA ALA A 817 -10.26 21.82 13.31
C ALA A 817 -10.63 22.72 14.50
N LYS A 818 -9.66 23.15 15.30
CA LYS A 818 -9.87 24.04 16.44
C LYS A 818 -10.18 25.45 15.94
N THR A 819 -11.24 26.05 16.48
CA THR A 819 -11.80 27.33 16.01
C THR A 819 -12.11 28.30 17.13
N MET A 820 -11.79 27.95 18.37
CA MET A 820 -12.15 28.71 19.57
C MET A 820 -10.99 28.76 20.57
N ASN A 821 -10.90 29.85 21.35
CA ASN A 821 -9.98 29.96 22.49
C ASN A 821 -10.60 30.80 23.62
N ALA A 822 -11.25 30.09 24.55
CA ALA A 822 -11.99 30.71 25.66
C ALA A 822 -11.14 31.48 26.68
N ALA A 823 -9.80 31.45 26.56
CA ALA A 823 -8.90 32.13 27.49
C ALA A 823 -8.36 33.47 26.96
N THR A 824 -8.68 33.85 25.72
CA THR A 824 -8.07 35.03 25.08
C THR A 824 -9.09 35.85 24.29
N SER A 825 -8.92 37.17 24.31
CA SER A 825 -9.81 38.11 23.62
C SER A 825 -9.60 38.22 22.11
N SER A 826 -8.66 37.48 21.54
CA SER A 826 -8.35 37.51 20.12
C SER A 826 -8.71 36.16 19.52
N ASN A 827 -9.91 36.04 18.94
CA ASN A 827 -10.39 34.81 18.32
C ASN A 827 -9.40 34.31 17.26
N CYS A 828 -8.56 33.36 17.64
CA CYS A 828 -7.69 32.64 16.72
C CYS A 828 -6.84 33.53 15.79
N SER A 829 -6.37 34.68 16.29
CA SER A 829 -5.75 35.74 15.47
C SER A 829 -4.36 35.38 14.90
N SER A 830 -3.75 34.28 15.36
CA SER A 830 -2.53 33.70 14.79
C SER A 830 -2.74 32.23 14.43
N THR A 831 -1.99 31.75 13.44
CA THR A 831 -2.02 30.33 13.03
C THR A 831 -1.78 29.43 14.25
N ASN A 832 -2.72 28.52 14.53
CA ASN A 832 -2.71 27.60 15.67
C ASN A 832 -2.91 28.23 17.07
N SER A 833 -3.54 29.41 17.18
CA SER A 833 -3.91 29.98 18.49
C SER A 833 -5.22 29.45 19.07
N CYS A 834 -6.01 28.69 18.30
CA CYS A 834 -7.21 28.01 18.83
C CYS A 834 -6.83 26.76 19.62
N ASP A 835 -7.51 26.54 20.75
CA ASP A 835 -7.28 25.38 21.61
C ASP A 835 -8.54 24.53 21.88
N ALA A 836 -9.70 24.96 21.38
CA ALA A 836 -10.97 24.25 21.47
C ALA A 836 -11.71 24.19 20.12
N LEU A 837 -12.62 23.24 20.00
CA LEU A 837 -13.62 23.19 18.92
C LEU A 837 -14.85 24.02 19.31
N ALA A 838 -15.38 24.84 18.41
CA ALA A 838 -16.71 25.44 18.60
C ALA A 838 -17.83 24.38 18.47
N LEU A 839 -18.82 24.42 19.35
CA LEU A 839 -19.98 23.52 19.37
C LEU A 839 -21.26 24.25 18.96
N GLY A 840 -21.93 23.79 17.91
CA GLY A 840 -23.18 24.39 17.44
C GLY A 840 -23.04 25.88 17.09
N ALA A 841 -24.18 26.57 17.05
CA ALA A 841 -24.24 28.01 16.89
C ALA A 841 -24.02 28.73 18.23
N THR A 842 -23.70 30.03 18.16
CA THR A 842 -23.75 30.90 19.34
C THR A 842 -25.18 31.03 19.84
N VAL A 843 -25.35 31.16 21.15
CA VAL A 843 -26.66 31.29 21.80
C VAL A 843 -26.70 32.56 22.64
N VAL A 844 -27.83 33.27 22.58
CA VAL A 844 -28.06 34.46 23.39
C VAL A 844 -28.49 34.05 24.80
N TYR A 845 -27.74 34.47 25.81
CA TYR A 845 -28.13 34.35 27.22
C TYR A 845 -28.36 35.73 27.84
N ARG A 846 -29.53 35.90 28.47
CA ARG A 846 -29.97 37.18 29.04
C ARG A 846 -30.07 37.11 30.55
N TYR A 847 -29.56 38.12 31.23
CA TYR A 847 -29.89 38.34 32.63
C TYR A 847 -31.29 38.95 32.67
N GLY A 848 -32.30 38.14 32.99
CA GLY A 848 -33.70 38.54 32.97
C GLY A 848 -34.27 38.90 34.33
N ARG A 849 -35.32 39.71 34.36
CA ARG A 849 -36.17 39.87 35.52
C ARG A 849 -37.61 40.05 35.11
N LEU A 850 -38.56 39.64 35.94
CA LEU A 850 -39.95 40.08 35.81
C LEU A 850 -40.13 41.38 36.58
N ARG A 851 -40.86 42.32 36.01
CA ARG A 851 -41.24 43.60 36.62
C ARG A 851 -42.74 43.73 36.62
N LEU A 852 -43.33 44.00 37.78
CA LEU A 852 -44.72 44.42 37.89
C LEU A 852 -44.82 45.94 37.72
N GLU A 853 -45.81 46.41 36.97
CA GLU A 853 -46.13 47.83 36.91
C GLU A 853 -47.15 48.22 37.99
N GLN A 854 -47.06 49.49 38.43
CA GLN A 854 -48.10 50.09 39.26
C GLN A 854 -49.42 50.08 38.49
N ALA A 855 -50.50 49.66 39.15
CA ALA A 855 -51.82 49.61 38.53
C ALA A 855 -52.73 50.70 39.14
N TYR A 856 -53.46 51.42 38.31
CA TYR A 856 -54.35 52.52 38.76
C TYR A 856 -55.74 52.33 38.15
N GLY A 857 -56.78 52.41 38.98
CA GLY A 857 -58.15 52.18 38.53
C GLY A 857 -59.23 52.88 39.34
N ASP A 858 -60.44 52.85 38.79
CA ASP A 858 -61.67 53.23 39.49
C ASP A 858 -62.04 52.15 40.51
N GLU A 859 -62.40 52.55 41.73
CA GLU A 859 -62.75 51.64 42.83
C GLU A 859 -63.90 50.67 42.51
N THR A 860 -64.71 50.94 41.49
CA THR A 860 -65.85 50.12 41.05
C THR A 860 -65.53 49.20 39.87
N LYS A 861 -64.31 49.25 39.31
CA LYS A 861 -63.91 48.46 38.13
C LYS A 861 -62.81 47.46 38.46
N ALA A 862 -62.85 46.32 37.79
CA ALA A 862 -61.75 45.36 37.83
C ALA A 862 -60.52 45.99 37.17
N LEU A 863 -59.34 45.74 37.75
CA LEU A 863 -58.10 46.41 37.37
C LEU A 863 -57.12 45.40 36.75
N PRO A 864 -56.84 45.50 35.44
CA PRO A 864 -55.79 44.73 34.80
C PRO A 864 -54.41 45.10 35.37
N VAL A 865 -53.56 44.10 35.57
CA VAL A 865 -52.18 44.25 36.04
C VAL A 865 -51.23 43.89 34.90
N VAL A 866 -50.23 44.75 34.70
CA VAL A 866 -49.19 44.55 33.68
C VAL A 866 -47.93 43.97 34.33
N LEU A 867 -47.48 42.85 33.77
CA LEU A 867 -46.25 42.15 34.10
C LEU A 867 -45.36 42.16 32.85
N LYS A 868 -44.13 42.63 33.01
CA LYS A 868 -43.14 42.72 31.93
C LYS A 868 -41.94 41.85 32.23
N ALA A 869 -41.42 41.15 31.23
CA ALA A 869 -40.07 40.60 31.28
C ALA A 869 -39.09 41.65 30.78
N GLU A 870 -38.14 42.02 31.62
CA GLU A 870 -37.01 42.87 31.27
C GLU A 870 -35.73 42.04 31.20
N TYR A 871 -34.72 42.54 30.48
CA TYR A 871 -33.37 42.02 30.51
C TYR A 871 -32.36 43.15 30.63
N TYR A 872 -31.19 42.84 31.21
CA TYR A 872 -30.09 43.79 31.26
C TYR A 872 -29.44 43.93 29.87
N ASP A 873 -29.45 45.15 29.31
CA ASP A 873 -28.94 45.45 27.97
C ASP A 873 -27.45 45.83 27.94
N GLY A 874 -26.79 45.81 29.10
CA GLY A 874 -25.40 46.23 29.29
C GLY A 874 -25.29 47.51 30.11
N ASN A 875 -26.35 48.33 30.14
CA ASN A 875 -26.43 49.59 30.89
C ASN A 875 -27.62 49.63 31.85
N GLN A 876 -28.78 49.14 31.42
CA GLN A 876 -30.03 49.18 32.20
C GLN A 876 -30.92 47.98 31.86
N PHE A 877 -32.00 47.83 32.62
CA PHE A 877 -33.04 46.87 32.28
C PHE A 877 -33.98 47.46 31.25
N SER A 878 -34.18 46.72 30.15
CA SER A 878 -35.06 47.07 29.04
C SER A 878 -36.05 45.95 28.77
N LEU A 879 -37.19 46.26 28.16
CA LEU A 879 -38.24 45.29 27.83
C LEU A 879 -37.66 44.19 26.91
N ASN A 880 -37.83 42.92 27.30
CA ASN A 880 -37.48 41.79 26.45
C ASN A 880 -38.64 41.48 25.49
N SER A 881 -38.75 42.25 24.41
CA SER A 881 -39.79 42.07 23.39
C SER A 881 -39.72 40.75 22.62
N LEU A 882 -38.68 39.93 22.84
CA LEU A 882 -38.58 38.58 22.27
C LEU A 882 -39.15 37.49 23.19
N ASP A 883 -39.46 37.79 24.45
CA ASP A 883 -40.04 36.80 25.34
C ASP A 883 -41.47 36.46 24.93
N SER A 884 -41.61 35.21 24.50
CA SER A 884 -42.88 34.58 24.12
C SER A 884 -43.06 33.20 24.77
N CYS A 885 -42.27 32.89 25.81
CA CYS A 885 -42.22 31.56 26.43
C CYS A 885 -42.30 31.58 27.96
N SER A 886 -42.03 32.71 28.62
CA SER A 886 -42.16 32.81 30.07
C SER A 886 -43.62 32.71 30.48
N THR A 887 -43.92 31.83 31.43
CA THR A 887 -45.29 31.54 31.88
C THR A 887 -45.85 32.69 32.72
N VAL A 888 -47.10 33.06 32.44
CA VAL A 888 -47.89 33.98 33.25
C VAL A 888 -49.08 33.23 33.84
N ALA A 889 -49.28 33.32 35.15
CA ALA A 889 -50.41 32.69 35.83
C ALA A 889 -51.05 33.64 36.87
N PRO A 890 -52.38 33.80 36.87
CA PRO A 890 -53.09 34.54 37.91
C PRO A 890 -52.79 34.03 39.33
N SER A 891 -52.60 32.71 39.48
CA SER A 891 -52.26 32.08 40.76
C SER A 891 -50.90 32.50 41.33
N SER A 892 -50.01 33.06 40.49
CA SER A 892 -48.71 33.57 40.93
C SER A 892 -48.77 35.01 41.42
N LEU A 893 -49.86 35.75 41.16
CA LEU A 893 -50.04 37.12 41.64
C LEU A 893 -50.82 37.13 42.95
N SER A 894 -50.32 37.87 43.92
CA SER A 894 -50.99 38.14 45.20
C SER A 894 -51.19 39.65 45.39
N ALA A 895 -52.29 40.03 46.04
CA ALA A 895 -52.61 41.41 46.39
C ALA A 895 -52.93 41.51 47.88
N THR A 896 -52.11 42.24 48.63
CA THR A 896 -52.21 42.38 50.09
C THR A 896 -52.73 43.77 50.45
N GLY A 897 -53.90 43.82 51.08
CA GLY A 897 -54.57 45.05 51.51
C GLY A 897 -55.98 44.75 52.06
N SER A 898 -56.74 45.80 52.38
CA SER A 898 -58.09 45.68 52.95
C SER A 898 -59.11 46.52 52.16
N PRO A 899 -60.24 45.95 51.69
CA PRO A 899 -60.61 44.53 51.73
C PRO A 899 -59.71 43.63 50.86
N THR A 900 -59.75 42.32 51.08
CA THR A 900 -59.01 41.35 50.25
C THR A 900 -59.53 41.36 48.82
N LEU A 901 -58.62 41.40 47.83
CA LEU A 901 -58.97 41.32 46.40
C LEU A 901 -58.81 39.88 45.89
N THR A 902 -59.71 39.47 45.00
CA THR A 902 -59.51 38.24 44.22
C THR A 902 -58.70 38.53 42.97
N VAL A 903 -57.71 37.68 42.70
CA VAL A 903 -56.97 37.71 41.43
C VAL A 903 -57.61 36.72 40.46
N SER A 904 -57.90 37.19 39.25
CA SER A 904 -58.52 36.42 38.17
C SER A 904 -57.77 36.64 36.85
N GLY A 905 -58.12 35.90 35.80
CA GLY A 905 -57.50 35.98 34.48
C GLY A 905 -57.25 34.60 33.88
N THR A 906 -56.32 34.53 32.93
CA THR A 906 -55.99 33.31 32.18
C THR A 906 -54.50 33.01 32.27
N THR A 907 -54.15 31.75 32.53
CA THR A 907 -52.77 31.26 32.42
C THR A 907 -52.35 31.26 30.94
N GLY A 908 -51.12 31.70 30.68
CA GLY A 908 -50.54 31.75 29.34
C GLY A 908 -49.03 31.95 29.39
N VAL A 909 -48.49 32.51 28.31
CA VAL A 909 -47.10 32.98 28.24
C VAL A 909 -47.09 34.47 27.93
N LEU A 910 -45.96 35.13 28.16
CA LEU A 910 -45.75 36.49 27.69
C LEU A 910 -45.89 36.57 26.16
N SER A 911 -46.24 37.75 25.67
CA SER A 911 -46.24 38.10 24.25
C SER A 911 -45.54 39.44 24.11
N ALA A 912 -44.47 39.46 23.31
CA ALA A 912 -43.59 40.61 23.19
C ALA A 912 -43.09 41.15 24.55
N GLY A 913 -42.81 40.25 25.50
CA GLY A 913 -42.34 40.60 26.84
C GLY A 913 -43.40 41.07 27.81
N GLU A 914 -44.68 41.13 27.42
CA GLU A 914 -45.77 41.56 28.31
C GLU A 914 -46.85 40.49 28.45
N ASN A 915 -47.55 40.48 29.58
CA ASN A 915 -48.68 39.58 29.74
C ASN A 915 -49.87 40.01 28.88
N ALA A 916 -50.63 39.05 28.33
CA ALA A 916 -51.81 39.35 27.53
C ALA A 916 -52.83 40.18 28.32
N THR A 917 -53.58 41.06 27.64
CA THR A 917 -54.63 41.86 28.28
C THR A 917 -55.59 40.97 29.07
N ASN A 918 -55.92 41.37 30.29
CA ASN A 918 -56.78 40.64 31.23
C ASN A 918 -56.26 39.24 31.66
N SER A 919 -55.01 38.90 31.39
CA SER A 919 -54.41 37.66 31.92
C SER A 919 -54.14 37.74 33.43
N LEU A 920 -53.98 38.95 33.99
CA LEU A 920 -53.88 39.23 35.41
C LEU A 920 -54.84 40.38 35.74
N VAL A 921 -55.87 40.12 36.55
CA VAL A 921 -56.93 41.11 36.87
C VAL A 921 -57.28 41.06 38.36
N LEU A 922 -57.27 42.21 39.01
CA LEU A 922 -57.75 42.39 40.38
C LEU A 922 -59.24 42.74 40.38
N SER A 923 -60.01 42.18 41.32
CA SER A 923 -61.40 42.60 41.56
C SER A 923 -61.48 44.05 42.04
N ALA A 924 -62.62 44.71 41.76
CA ALA A 924 -62.91 46.05 42.27
C ALA A 924 -63.06 46.05 43.81
N PRO A 925 -62.35 46.92 44.56
CA PRO A 925 -62.48 47.01 46.02
C PRO A 925 -63.76 47.71 46.50
N ASN A 926 -64.44 48.47 45.64
CA ASN A 926 -65.54 49.39 45.95
C ASN A 926 -65.19 50.44 47.02
N GLN A 927 -63.90 50.71 47.23
CA GLN A 927 -63.39 51.77 48.08
C GLN A 927 -62.03 52.26 47.58
N THR A 928 -61.69 53.51 47.94
CA THR A 928 -60.35 54.05 47.71
C THR A 928 -59.32 53.33 48.57
N GLY A 929 -58.14 53.03 48.04
CA GLY A 929 -57.09 52.37 48.81
C GLY A 929 -55.86 51.98 48.00
N SER A 930 -54.92 51.34 48.67
CA SER A 930 -53.70 50.78 48.09
C SER A 930 -53.52 49.32 48.49
N TRP A 931 -53.09 48.49 47.54
CA TRP A 931 -52.77 47.07 47.72
C TRP A 931 -51.36 46.79 47.23
N LEU A 932 -50.56 46.14 48.07
CA LEU A 932 -49.23 45.64 47.68
C LEU A 932 -49.40 44.40 46.80
N LEU A 933 -48.90 44.48 45.58
CA LEU A 933 -48.85 43.38 44.63
C LEU A 933 -47.51 42.66 44.75
N ARG A 934 -47.53 41.33 44.69
CA ARG A 934 -46.34 40.48 44.53
C ARG A 934 -46.60 39.35 43.56
N TYR A 935 -45.72 39.17 42.59
CA TYR A 935 -45.80 38.08 41.63
C TYR A 935 -44.70 37.05 41.88
N SER A 936 -45.06 35.80 42.17
CA SER A 936 -44.11 34.70 42.36
C SER A 936 -43.42 34.36 41.05
N ALA A 937 -42.18 34.84 40.90
CA ALA A 937 -41.38 34.67 39.70
C ALA A 937 -40.51 33.40 39.80
N PRO A 938 -40.23 32.73 38.67
CA PRO A 938 -39.16 31.74 38.63
C PRO A 938 -37.84 32.36 39.11
N SER A 939 -36.98 31.60 39.79
CA SER A 939 -35.72 32.13 40.36
C SER A 939 -34.81 32.81 39.34
N TYR A 940 -34.80 32.32 38.09
CA TYR A 940 -34.06 32.92 36.97
C TYR A 940 -34.68 34.23 36.41
N LEU A 941 -35.77 34.70 37.00
CA LEU A 941 -36.45 35.98 36.72
C LEU A 941 -36.72 36.82 37.97
N GLN A 942 -36.22 36.40 39.14
CA GLN A 942 -36.15 37.25 40.33
C GLN A 942 -35.01 38.27 40.20
N TYR A 943 -35.06 39.33 41.00
CA TYR A 943 -34.05 40.39 41.03
C TYR A 943 -33.97 41.02 42.42
N ASN A 944 -32.79 41.47 42.83
CA ASN A 944 -32.61 42.27 44.03
C ASN A 944 -33.29 43.65 43.89
N TRP A 945 -34.55 43.74 44.30
CA TRP A 945 -35.34 44.97 44.25
C TRP A 945 -35.07 45.86 45.48
N ASP A 946 -34.73 45.24 46.61
CA ASP A 946 -34.32 45.92 47.84
C ASP A 946 -32.83 45.69 48.07
N THR A 947 -32.02 46.71 47.74
CA THR A 947 -30.56 46.64 47.87
C THR A 947 -30.07 46.54 49.31
N ALA A 948 -30.93 46.72 50.30
CA ALA A 948 -30.64 46.45 51.71
C ALA A 948 -30.90 44.99 52.12
N ALA A 949 -31.71 44.25 51.34
CA ALA A 949 -31.96 42.83 51.52
C ALA A 949 -30.91 41.98 50.80
N SER A 950 -30.61 40.80 51.35
CA SER A 950 -29.72 39.84 50.71
C SER A 950 -30.52 38.89 49.82
N GLY A 951 -30.15 38.80 48.54
CA GLY A 951 -30.73 37.85 47.60
C GLY A 951 -31.47 38.52 46.45
N ASP A 952 -32.10 37.71 45.60
CA ASP A 952 -33.04 38.16 44.58
C ASP A 952 -34.46 37.92 45.10
N GLU A 953 -35.37 38.87 44.88
CA GLU A 953 -36.78 38.78 45.31
C GLU A 953 -37.76 38.72 44.14
N ASP A 954 -38.98 38.29 44.46
CA ASP A 954 -40.15 38.41 43.59
C ASP A 954 -40.49 39.90 43.32
N PRO A 955 -40.87 40.28 42.09
CA PRO A 955 -41.28 41.65 41.81
C PRO A 955 -42.51 42.07 42.61
N THR A 956 -42.51 43.32 43.04
CA THR A 956 -43.61 43.95 43.75
C THR A 956 -44.04 45.26 43.10
N ALA A 957 -45.32 45.60 43.25
CA ALA A 957 -45.92 46.85 42.79
C ALA A 957 -47.06 47.26 43.74
N GLU A 958 -47.71 48.37 43.49
CA GLU A 958 -48.82 48.94 44.23
C GLU A 958 -50.01 49.12 43.27
N ALA A 959 -51.17 48.59 43.65
CA ALA A 959 -52.43 48.87 42.97
C ALA A 959 -53.19 49.96 43.75
N LEU A 960 -53.51 51.08 43.10
CA LEU A 960 -54.22 52.19 43.70
C LEU A 960 -55.61 52.37 43.06
N PHE A 961 -56.63 52.43 43.90
CA PHE A 961 -58.01 52.67 43.49
C PHE A 961 -58.50 54.04 43.97
N GLY A 962 -59.12 54.81 43.06
CA GLY A 962 -59.86 56.04 43.39
C GLY A 962 -59.03 57.31 43.67
N ARG A 963 -57.81 57.42 43.12
CA ARG A 963 -56.95 58.63 43.24
C ARG A 963 -57.05 59.64 42.09
N TYR A 964 -57.73 59.32 40.99
CA TYR A 964 -57.89 60.24 39.85
C TYR A 964 -59.16 61.11 40.03
N ARG A 965 -59.10 62.14 40.87
CA ARG A 965 -60.03 63.28 40.75
C ARG A 965 -59.46 64.27 39.74
N GLY A 966 -59.76 64.05 38.46
CA GLY A 966 -59.78 65.17 37.51
C GLY A 966 -60.79 66.20 38.01
N ASN A 967 -60.44 67.49 37.96
CA ASN A 967 -61.29 68.58 38.41
C ASN A 967 -62.67 68.51 37.73
N ASP A 968 -63.77 68.50 38.50
CA ASP A 968 -65.18 68.43 38.04
C ASP A 968 -65.64 69.59 37.12
N ARG A 969 -64.72 70.41 36.59
CA ARG A 969 -65.00 71.57 35.72
C ARG A 969 -64.25 71.59 34.38
N LEU A 970 -63.74 70.47 33.89
CA LEU A 970 -63.15 70.37 32.54
C LEU A 970 -64.12 69.69 31.57
N ILE A 971 -64.68 70.45 30.63
CA ILE A 971 -65.66 69.98 29.62
C ILE A 971 -64.98 69.64 28.27
N PHE A 972 -63.67 69.89 28.08
CA PHE A 972 -62.93 69.41 26.90
C PHE A 972 -61.43 69.24 27.19
N GLN A 973 -60.85 68.15 26.67
CA GLN A 973 -59.41 67.97 26.49
C GLN A 973 -59.18 67.64 25.01
N ARG A 974 -58.39 68.45 24.30
CA ARG A 974 -58.14 68.31 22.87
C ARG A 974 -56.77 67.66 22.68
N GLU A 975 -56.75 66.57 21.92
CA GLU A 975 -55.56 65.85 21.48
C GLU A 975 -54.58 66.75 20.70
N GLN A 976 -53.29 66.50 20.91
CA GLN A 976 -52.28 66.56 19.86
C GLN A 976 -51.25 65.45 20.06
#